data_AF-A0A6L9L5H9-F1
#
_entry.id   AF-A0A6L9L5H9-F1
#
_cell.length_a   1.000
_cell.length_b   1.000
_cell.length_c   1.000
_cell.angle_alpha   90.00
_cell.angle_beta   90.00
_cell.angle_gamma   90.00
#
_symmetry.space_group_name_H-M   'P 1'
#
loop_
_entity.id
_entity.type
_entity.pdbx_description
1 polymer ?
#
loop_
_entity_poly.entity_id
_entity_poly.type
_entity_poly.pdbx_seq_one_letter_code
_entity_poly.pdbx_strand_id
1 'polypeptide(L)'
;MNQGKLNQGQRITLVTNNPTLFAGVDKASLGLHQIGIFQSNGKGQPFKGTTTPKHAKGAEFRIALGMDQSYDPLVDRALLPNWVHQTIDFKASEIVAWRGIKAKPSSKEPIVALGYDGSNDLSKTITANRGENLKVYIYLKGTPVQRLTNKNIPHVVELYIDAKTIGPCDDLSGKESGARLQQAIYDAYHRATFGSVPISRLASCKKITKYTTPPSAGDITTLNVYQVTVVDDGSEDALGSIQGMYPALVIKRVKRDGLNTTYQTIKTGAAPADTTASSPQILDQCASCPAGWTAVDGIKAFEFTVPAGTATGSLPALTGQISRKKVRTSTSGDTYLVYVDNDTNTDTVLTSGASATTIAYLGISRDICRGPAGATYSWAAAGTRKKISRAYRITLQDTACGTDRLLELQARYPTLTVSSVTTGQCVHVYETTVLSDNSIVDGCALEDYTFSRPASFDGMDWEPVLPVPGDETGVNYGLIFEGARFKQTVTQENFPYTGRSIDDDSPVYIEISTHSHDYTSSPDEPRDIPFTVLQTADRAIGKGSDIVEAELDSLSYFLKEYAFDPRIREVFGNKFVTDPSQFYDEYQLTLQPSLATPNIFGGGPFQIMYRFFYPMGKGLAFAEAINGLIASANPELPLVHI
;
A
#
# COMPACT_ATOMS: atom_id res chain seq x y z
N MET A 1 -28.46 0.34 15.07
CA MET A 1 -29.50 -0.65 14.72
C MET A 1 -30.61 -0.55 15.76
N ASN A 2 -31.83 -0.21 15.35
CA ASN A 2 -33.01 -0.26 16.22
C ASN A 2 -33.26 -1.73 16.61
N GLN A 3 -32.68 -2.18 17.72
CA GLN A 3 -32.94 -3.48 18.30
C GLN A 3 -34.32 -3.47 19.00
N GLY A 4 -35.38 -3.45 18.20
CA GLY A 4 -36.75 -3.54 18.69
C GLY A 4 -37.13 -4.97 19.13
N LYS A 5 -37.86 -5.04 20.26
CA LYS A 5 -38.90 -6.03 20.61
C LYS A 5 -38.52 -7.46 21.04
N LEU A 6 -37.36 -7.68 21.65
CA LEU A 6 -37.18 -8.86 22.52
C LEU A 6 -36.58 -8.41 23.85
N ASN A 7 -37.16 -8.84 24.98
CA ASN A 7 -36.61 -8.55 26.30
C ASN A 7 -35.22 -9.20 26.43
N GLN A 8 -34.29 -8.57 27.14
CA GLN A 8 -32.89 -9.04 27.27
C GLN A 8 -32.78 -10.53 27.66
N GLY A 9 -33.69 -11.04 28.50
CA GLY A 9 -33.73 -12.46 28.89
C GLY A 9 -34.14 -13.47 27.80
N GLN A 10 -34.45 -13.01 26.58
CA GLN A 10 -34.84 -13.87 25.44
C GLN A 10 -33.73 -13.97 24.37
N ARG A 11 -32.53 -13.45 24.67
CA ARG A 11 -31.37 -13.51 23.78
C ARG A 11 -30.23 -14.21 24.50
N ILE A 12 -29.84 -15.37 23.97
CA ILE A 12 -28.79 -16.19 24.56
C ILE A 12 -27.63 -16.26 23.58
N THR A 13 -26.44 -15.89 24.05
CA THR A 13 -25.20 -15.88 23.28
C THR A 13 -24.37 -17.11 23.62
N LEU A 14 -23.92 -17.84 22.59
CA LEU A 14 -22.98 -18.94 22.69
C LEU A 14 -21.82 -18.66 21.75
N VAL A 15 -20.60 -18.65 22.28
CA VAL A 15 -19.38 -18.37 21.51
C VAL A 15 -18.51 -19.61 21.53
N THR A 16 -17.91 -19.94 20.39
CA THR A 16 -16.96 -21.05 20.30
C THR A 16 -15.64 -20.57 19.72
N ASN A 17 -14.53 -21.02 20.30
CA ASN A 17 -13.20 -20.97 19.67
C ASN A 17 -12.72 -22.36 19.25
N ASN A 18 -13.56 -23.38 19.42
CA ASN A 18 -13.33 -24.75 18.96
C ASN A 18 -14.44 -25.12 17.96
N PRO A 19 -14.27 -24.77 16.67
CA PRO A 19 -15.34 -24.83 15.68
C PRO A 19 -15.72 -26.26 15.26
N THR A 20 -15.03 -27.28 15.78
CA THR A 20 -15.29 -28.68 15.45
C THR A 20 -16.62 -29.11 16.05
N LEU A 21 -17.61 -29.40 15.22
CA LEU A 21 -18.91 -29.86 15.69
C LEU A 21 -18.78 -31.24 16.37
N PHE A 22 -19.29 -31.34 17.60
CA PHE A 22 -19.20 -32.56 18.38
C PHE A 22 -20.10 -33.68 17.85
N ALA A 23 -19.54 -34.89 17.77
CA ALA A 23 -20.27 -36.14 17.60
C ALA A 23 -19.87 -37.11 18.72
N GLY A 24 -20.84 -37.63 19.47
CA GLY A 24 -20.52 -38.47 20.62
C GLY A 24 -21.73 -38.86 21.47
N VAL A 25 -21.46 -39.47 22.62
CA VAL A 25 -22.50 -40.17 23.40
C VAL A 25 -23.27 -39.23 24.31
N ASP A 26 -22.58 -38.28 24.96
CA ASP A 26 -23.21 -37.36 25.90
C ASP A 26 -22.60 -35.94 25.82
N LYS A 27 -23.26 -35.00 26.50
CA LYS A 27 -22.80 -33.60 26.58
C LYS A 27 -21.62 -33.39 27.53
N ALA A 28 -21.34 -34.34 28.42
CA ALA A 28 -20.21 -34.26 29.35
C ALA A 28 -18.88 -34.47 28.61
N SER A 29 -18.92 -35.12 27.45
CA SER A 29 -17.78 -35.34 26.57
C SER A 29 -17.45 -34.16 25.64
N LEU A 30 -18.16 -33.02 25.74
CA LEU A 30 -17.85 -31.83 24.95
C LEU A 30 -16.47 -31.28 25.35
N GLY A 31 -15.61 -31.06 24.35
CA GLY A 31 -14.36 -30.33 24.58
C GLY A 31 -14.62 -28.89 25.01
N LEU A 32 -13.62 -28.25 25.62
CA LEU A 32 -13.70 -26.85 26.03
C LEU A 32 -14.06 -25.95 24.84
N HIS A 33 -15.10 -25.14 25.01
CA HIS A 33 -15.70 -24.24 24.03
C HIS A 33 -16.16 -24.93 22.73
N GLN A 34 -16.36 -26.24 22.73
CA GLN A 34 -16.86 -26.99 21.59
C GLN A 34 -18.39 -26.94 21.56
N ILE A 35 -18.99 -26.72 20.39
CA ILE A 35 -20.44 -26.82 20.22
C ILE A 35 -20.83 -28.24 19.79
N GLY A 36 -21.92 -28.75 20.36
CA GLY A 36 -22.56 -29.99 19.94
C GLY A 36 -24.05 -29.82 19.67
N ILE A 37 -24.53 -30.44 18.60
CA ILE A 37 -25.96 -30.62 18.35
C ILE A 37 -26.34 -32.02 18.84
N PHE A 38 -27.32 -32.08 19.73
CA PHE A 38 -27.77 -33.31 20.35
C PHE A 38 -29.18 -33.65 19.89
N GLN A 39 -29.41 -34.92 19.56
CA GLN A 39 -30.70 -35.43 19.11
C GLN A 39 -31.17 -36.56 20.03
N SER A 40 -32.45 -36.51 20.43
CA SER A 40 -33.19 -37.61 21.04
C SER A 40 -34.15 -38.23 20.01
N ASN A 41 -34.34 -39.55 20.08
CA ASN A 41 -35.26 -40.27 19.19
C ASN A 41 -36.72 -40.27 19.70
N GLY A 42 -37.07 -39.44 20.69
CA GLY A 42 -38.46 -39.28 21.17
C GLY A 42 -39.03 -40.43 21.99
N LYS A 43 -38.25 -41.48 22.25
CA LYS A 43 -38.64 -42.68 23.03
C LYS A 43 -38.02 -42.72 24.44
N GLY A 44 -37.78 -41.55 25.05
CA GLY A 44 -37.08 -41.45 26.33
C GLY A 44 -35.60 -41.88 26.27
N GLN A 45 -35.01 -41.95 25.07
CA GLN A 45 -33.59 -42.25 24.89
C GLN A 45 -32.73 -41.02 25.24
N PRO A 46 -31.50 -41.22 25.74
CA PRO A 46 -30.60 -40.12 26.04
C PRO A 46 -30.23 -39.37 24.75
N PHE A 47 -30.05 -38.06 24.89
CA PHE A 47 -29.54 -37.17 23.86
C PHE A 47 -28.14 -37.60 23.43
N LYS A 48 -27.92 -37.80 22.12
CA LYS A 48 -26.62 -38.12 21.54
C LYS A 48 -26.15 -37.01 20.60
N GLY A 49 -24.86 -36.69 20.65
CA GLY A 49 -24.24 -35.69 19.78
C GLY A 49 -24.17 -36.19 18.33
N THR A 50 -24.62 -35.37 17.38
CA THR A 50 -24.67 -35.69 15.96
C THR A 50 -24.26 -34.48 15.12
N THR A 51 -23.52 -34.73 14.04
CA THR A 51 -23.17 -33.72 13.03
C THR A 51 -24.19 -33.64 11.89
N THR A 52 -25.11 -34.61 11.81
CA THR A 52 -26.13 -34.70 10.77
C THR A 52 -27.51 -34.88 11.41
N PRO A 53 -28.03 -33.88 12.15
CA PRO A 53 -29.34 -33.97 12.78
C PRO A 53 -30.42 -34.13 11.70
N LYS A 54 -31.38 -35.04 11.93
CA LYS A 54 -32.49 -35.29 11.01
C LYS A 54 -33.80 -35.26 11.76
N HIS A 55 -34.79 -34.57 11.20
CA HIS A 55 -36.15 -34.59 11.72
C HIS A 55 -36.72 -36.02 11.72
N ALA A 56 -37.30 -36.41 12.84
CA ALA A 56 -38.08 -37.63 12.99
C ALA A 56 -39.23 -37.36 13.95
N LYS A 57 -40.33 -38.11 13.81
CA LYS A 57 -41.52 -37.94 14.65
C LYS A 57 -41.16 -38.13 16.13
N GLY A 58 -41.41 -37.11 16.94
CA GLY A 58 -41.11 -37.10 18.37
C GLY A 58 -39.64 -36.81 18.72
N ALA A 59 -38.77 -36.61 17.73
CA ALA A 59 -37.38 -36.24 18.00
C ALA A 59 -37.29 -34.83 18.60
N GLU A 60 -36.44 -34.70 19.61
CA GLU A 60 -36.12 -33.45 20.28
C GLU A 60 -34.64 -33.15 20.10
N PHE A 61 -34.32 -31.87 20.06
CA PHE A 61 -32.99 -31.36 19.79
C PHE A 61 -32.56 -30.43 20.91
N ARG A 62 -31.25 -30.42 21.17
CA ARG A 62 -30.61 -29.49 22.09
C ARG A 62 -29.25 -29.11 21.51
N ILE A 63 -28.87 -27.84 21.62
CA ILE A 63 -27.52 -27.40 21.27
C ILE A 63 -26.82 -26.98 22.55
N ALA A 64 -25.59 -27.44 22.77
CA ALA A 64 -24.83 -27.15 23.97
C ALA A 64 -23.38 -26.77 23.64
N LEU A 65 -22.81 -25.91 24.49
CA LEU A 65 -21.42 -25.47 24.46
C LEU A 65 -20.65 -26.11 25.62
N GLY A 66 -19.51 -26.72 25.33
CA GLY A 66 -18.59 -27.22 26.35
C GLY A 66 -17.97 -26.06 27.13
N MET A 67 -18.02 -26.13 28.45
CA MET A 67 -17.45 -25.13 29.36
C MET A 67 -16.40 -25.80 30.23
N ASP A 68 -15.48 -25.01 30.79
CA ASP A 68 -14.56 -25.52 31.79
C ASP A 68 -15.34 -25.94 33.03
N GLN A 69 -15.12 -27.18 33.49
CA GLN A 69 -15.73 -27.75 34.69
C GLN A 69 -14.75 -27.81 35.87
N SER A 70 -13.59 -27.17 35.75
CA SER A 70 -12.63 -27.06 36.84
C SER A 70 -13.28 -26.37 38.05
N TYR A 71 -13.45 -27.13 39.13
CA TYR A 71 -13.95 -26.60 40.39
C TYR A 71 -12.87 -25.73 41.03
N ASP A 72 -13.11 -24.41 41.10
CA ASP A 72 -12.29 -23.48 41.88
C ASP A 72 -13.09 -23.00 43.10
N PRO A 73 -12.62 -23.25 44.34
CA PRO A 73 -13.28 -22.79 45.57
C PRO A 73 -13.54 -21.28 45.63
N LEU A 74 -12.74 -20.48 44.93
CA LEU A 74 -12.90 -19.04 44.81
C LEU A 74 -14.04 -18.68 43.86
N VAL A 75 -14.20 -19.42 42.75
CA VAL A 75 -15.27 -19.27 41.75
C VAL A 75 -16.62 -19.74 42.29
N ASP A 76 -16.62 -20.82 43.08
CA ASP A 76 -17.79 -21.37 43.77
C ASP A 76 -18.33 -20.39 44.83
N ARG A 77 -17.43 -19.79 45.62
CA ARG A 77 -17.77 -18.71 46.56
C ARG A 77 -18.29 -17.45 45.87
N ALA A 78 -17.87 -17.19 44.65
CA ALA A 78 -18.36 -16.06 43.88
C ALA A 78 -19.82 -16.27 43.39
N LEU A 79 -20.29 -17.52 43.25
CA LEU A 79 -21.53 -17.91 42.55
C LEU A 79 -21.50 -17.58 41.05
N LEU A 80 -20.35 -17.81 40.41
CA LEU A 80 -20.28 -17.74 38.96
C LEU A 80 -21.07 -18.90 38.33
N PRO A 81 -21.72 -18.70 37.16
CA PRO A 81 -22.54 -19.74 36.56
C PRO A 81 -21.69 -20.96 36.17
N ASN A 82 -21.78 -22.03 36.97
CA ASN A 82 -21.20 -23.36 36.77
C ASN A 82 -22.03 -24.28 35.82
N TRP A 83 -22.90 -23.72 34.99
CA TRP A 83 -23.91 -24.45 34.23
C TRP A 83 -23.61 -24.38 32.74
N VAL A 84 -23.78 -25.51 32.06
CA VAL A 84 -23.55 -25.65 30.61
C VAL A 84 -24.45 -24.68 29.85
N HIS A 85 -23.87 -23.80 29.03
CA HIS A 85 -24.62 -22.97 28.10
C HIS A 85 -25.30 -23.87 27.06
N GLN A 86 -26.61 -24.00 27.12
CA GLN A 86 -27.38 -24.88 26.25
C GLN A 86 -28.72 -24.24 25.89
N THR A 87 -29.28 -24.65 24.76
CA THR A 87 -30.65 -24.34 24.41
C THR A 87 -31.62 -25.10 25.32
N ILE A 88 -32.87 -24.63 25.36
CA ILE A 88 -33.99 -25.49 25.74
C ILE A 88 -34.07 -26.69 24.80
N ASP A 89 -34.80 -27.73 25.22
CA ASP A 89 -35.19 -28.80 24.30
C ASP A 89 -36.23 -28.26 23.32
N PHE A 90 -36.02 -28.53 22.04
CA PHE A 90 -36.91 -28.04 21.00
C PHE A 90 -37.14 -29.10 19.92
N LYS A 91 -38.27 -28.98 19.25
CA LYS A 91 -38.60 -29.75 18.05
C LYS A 91 -38.20 -28.95 16.81
N ALA A 92 -37.90 -29.65 15.72
CA ALA A 92 -37.57 -28.99 14.46
C ALA A 92 -38.71 -28.08 13.95
N SER A 93 -39.96 -28.41 14.27
CA SER A 93 -41.14 -27.59 13.97
C SER A 93 -41.23 -26.27 14.76
N GLU A 94 -40.48 -26.12 15.84
CA GLU A 94 -40.46 -24.92 16.69
C GLU A 94 -39.42 -23.90 16.21
N ILE A 95 -38.62 -24.24 15.20
CA ILE A 95 -37.73 -23.30 14.53
C ILE A 95 -38.56 -22.35 13.68
N VAL A 96 -38.48 -21.05 13.97
CA VAL A 96 -39.23 -20.01 13.25
C VAL A 96 -38.35 -19.07 12.44
N ALA A 97 -37.06 -18.98 12.76
CA ALA A 97 -36.10 -18.25 11.94
C ALA A 97 -34.69 -18.84 12.07
N TRP A 98 -33.98 -18.81 10.95
CA TRP A 98 -32.57 -19.18 10.85
C TRP A 98 -31.87 -18.14 9.98
N ARG A 99 -30.84 -17.49 10.53
CA ARG A 99 -30.13 -16.40 9.84
C ARG A 99 -28.64 -16.50 10.04
N GLY A 100 -27.91 -16.14 9.00
CA GLY A 100 -26.46 -16.05 8.99
C GLY A 100 -26.00 -14.63 8.73
N ILE A 101 -25.04 -14.15 9.52
CA ILE A 101 -24.39 -12.86 9.35
C ILE A 101 -22.89 -13.11 9.23
N LYS A 102 -22.33 -12.79 8.06
CA LYS A 102 -20.89 -12.91 7.80
C LYS A 102 -20.13 -11.84 8.56
N ALA A 103 -19.06 -12.25 9.24
CA ALA A 103 -18.08 -11.31 9.76
C ALA A 103 -17.45 -10.54 8.59
N LYS A 104 -17.27 -9.24 8.78
CA LYS A 104 -16.67 -8.39 7.77
C LYS A 104 -15.78 -7.35 8.45
N PRO A 105 -14.45 -7.43 8.31
CA PRO A 105 -13.57 -6.34 8.72
C PRO A 105 -13.88 -5.05 7.94
N SER A 106 -13.67 -3.89 8.58
CA SER A 106 -13.74 -2.60 7.88
C SER A 106 -12.60 -2.49 6.87
N SER A 107 -12.91 -2.00 5.67
CA SER A 107 -11.98 -1.92 4.53
C SER A 107 -11.97 -0.56 3.83
N LYS A 108 -12.95 0.30 4.13
CA LYS A 108 -13.16 1.58 3.45
C LYS A 108 -13.20 2.73 4.44
N GLU A 109 -12.35 3.71 4.17
CA GLU A 109 -12.37 4.99 4.88
C GLU A 109 -13.15 6.06 4.09
N PRO A 110 -13.72 7.07 4.76
CA PRO A 110 -14.51 8.08 4.07
C PRO A 110 -13.56 9.01 3.30
N ILE A 111 -13.88 9.26 2.02
CA ILE A 111 -13.08 10.11 1.13
C ILE A 111 -13.97 11.20 0.54
N VAL A 112 -13.52 12.45 0.64
CA VAL A 112 -14.21 13.64 0.11
C VAL A 112 -13.23 14.47 -0.72
N ALA A 113 -13.67 14.93 -1.88
CA ALA A 113 -12.93 15.84 -2.74
C ALA A 113 -13.47 17.27 -2.65
N LEU A 114 -12.57 18.25 -2.70
CA LEU A 114 -12.85 19.66 -2.95
C LEU A 114 -12.24 20.04 -4.30
N GLY A 115 -13.03 20.59 -5.22
CA GLY A 115 -12.64 20.83 -6.60
C GLY A 115 -12.62 19.55 -7.43
N TYR A 116 -11.55 19.35 -8.19
CA TYR A 116 -11.37 18.17 -9.02
C TYR A 116 -11.34 16.88 -8.19
N ASP A 117 -12.10 15.89 -8.63
CA ASP A 117 -12.39 14.67 -7.86
C ASP A 117 -11.84 13.39 -8.53
N GLY A 118 -11.06 13.54 -9.61
CA GLY A 118 -10.56 12.41 -10.41
C GLY A 118 -11.53 11.91 -11.47
N SER A 119 -12.71 12.52 -11.60
CA SER A 119 -13.70 12.12 -12.61
C SER A 119 -13.39 12.70 -14.00
N ASN A 120 -14.21 12.31 -14.97
CA ASN A 120 -14.20 12.90 -16.32
C ASN A 120 -14.96 14.22 -16.39
N ASP A 121 -15.58 14.67 -15.29
CA ASP A 121 -16.25 15.95 -15.22
C ASP A 121 -15.22 17.08 -15.02
N LEU A 122 -14.88 17.71 -16.13
CA LEU A 122 -13.91 18.81 -16.18
C LEU A 122 -14.49 20.15 -15.73
N SER A 123 -15.77 20.20 -15.32
CA SER A 123 -16.32 21.40 -14.65
C SER A 123 -15.85 21.49 -13.19
N LYS A 124 -15.35 20.39 -12.62
CA LYS A 124 -14.91 20.33 -11.23
C LYS A 124 -13.48 20.81 -11.08
N THR A 125 -13.31 21.98 -10.48
CA THR A 125 -11.99 22.55 -10.18
C THR A 125 -12.08 23.55 -9.03
N ILE A 126 -10.96 23.77 -8.33
CA ILE A 126 -10.84 24.83 -7.33
C ILE A 126 -10.74 26.17 -8.05
N THR A 127 -11.68 27.07 -7.78
CA THR A 127 -11.73 28.44 -8.33
C THR A 127 -12.12 29.45 -7.27
N ALA A 128 -11.58 30.66 -7.36
CA ALA A 128 -11.98 31.82 -6.56
C ALA A 128 -11.84 33.09 -7.41
N ASN A 129 -12.62 34.12 -7.11
CA ASN A 129 -12.45 35.43 -7.76
C ASN A 129 -11.18 36.10 -7.23
N ARG A 130 -10.50 36.87 -8.08
CA ARG A 130 -9.34 37.67 -7.65
C ARG A 130 -9.78 38.75 -6.66
N GLY A 131 -8.96 38.99 -5.64
CA GLY A 131 -9.22 40.03 -4.64
C GLY A 131 -10.26 39.67 -3.57
N GLU A 132 -10.91 38.50 -3.66
CA GLU A 132 -11.82 38.00 -2.64
C GLU A 132 -11.11 37.06 -1.67
N ASN A 133 -11.51 37.11 -0.39
CA ASN A 133 -11.04 36.15 0.59
C ASN A 133 -11.82 34.84 0.45
N LEU A 134 -11.11 33.72 0.41
CA LEU A 134 -11.74 32.40 0.39
C LEU A 134 -11.74 31.81 1.79
N LYS A 135 -12.93 31.38 2.25
CA LYS A 135 -13.09 30.59 3.47
C LYS A 135 -13.50 29.16 3.11
N VAL A 136 -12.80 28.19 3.66
CA VAL A 136 -13.15 26.76 3.54
C VAL A 136 -13.37 26.19 4.93
N TYR A 137 -14.55 25.63 5.15
CA TYR A 137 -14.97 24.98 6.39
C TYR A 137 -14.89 23.48 6.21
N ILE A 138 -14.09 22.81 7.04
CA ILE A 138 -13.99 21.36 7.07
C ILE A 138 -14.57 20.88 8.40
N TYR A 139 -15.68 20.15 8.32
CA TYR A 139 -16.35 19.57 9.47
C TYR A 139 -15.86 18.15 9.67
N LEU A 140 -15.21 17.93 10.81
CA LEU A 140 -14.76 16.61 11.25
C LEU A 140 -15.77 16.08 12.26
N LYS A 141 -16.30 14.87 12.02
CA LYS A 141 -17.35 14.25 12.84
C LYS A 141 -16.97 12.83 13.23
N GLY A 142 -17.69 12.29 14.21
CA GLY A 142 -17.54 10.93 14.70
C GLY A 142 -16.87 10.86 16.07
N THR A 143 -16.91 9.67 16.65
CA THR A 143 -16.45 9.38 18.02
C THR A 143 -15.02 9.82 18.29
N PRO A 144 -14.04 9.64 17.37
CA PRO A 144 -12.68 10.13 17.61
C PRO A 144 -12.62 11.65 17.84
N VAL A 145 -13.42 12.41 17.09
CA VAL A 145 -13.50 13.87 17.24
C VAL A 145 -14.21 14.24 18.55
N GLN A 146 -15.28 13.53 18.91
CA GLN A 146 -15.99 13.75 20.16
C GLN A 146 -15.09 13.49 21.37
N ARG A 147 -14.32 12.40 21.35
CA ARG A 147 -13.36 12.06 22.42
C ARG A 147 -12.23 13.09 22.52
N LEU A 148 -11.73 13.59 21.38
CA LEU A 148 -10.70 14.62 21.36
C LEU A 148 -11.19 15.98 21.88
N THR A 149 -12.40 16.39 21.47
CA THR A 149 -12.95 17.72 21.78
C THR A 149 -13.77 17.76 23.07
N ASN A 150 -14.12 16.59 23.62
CA ASN A 150 -15.10 16.39 24.68
C ASN A 150 -16.46 17.05 24.37
N LYS A 151 -16.83 17.13 23.10
CA LYS A 151 -18.09 17.73 22.64
C LYS A 151 -18.77 16.83 21.62
N ASN A 152 -20.09 16.68 21.73
CA ASN A 152 -20.89 15.94 20.77
C ASN A 152 -21.33 16.82 19.58
N ILE A 153 -20.40 17.59 19.01
CA ILE A 153 -20.63 18.43 17.83
C ILE A 153 -19.45 18.27 16.86
N PRO A 154 -19.65 18.53 15.56
CA PRO A 154 -18.55 18.55 14.59
C PRO A 154 -17.46 19.52 15.02
N HIS A 155 -16.19 19.13 14.88
CA HIS A 155 -15.10 20.08 14.96
C HIS A 155 -14.98 20.78 13.61
N VAL A 156 -15.09 22.12 13.63
CA VAL A 156 -15.00 22.94 12.42
C VAL A 156 -13.57 23.46 12.30
N VAL A 157 -12.93 23.13 11.18
CA VAL A 157 -11.63 23.67 10.79
C VAL A 157 -11.89 24.75 9.76
N GLU A 158 -11.60 25.99 10.14
CA GLU A 158 -11.77 27.16 9.27
C GLU A 158 -10.44 27.50 8.62
N LEU A 159 -10.37 27.34 7.29
CA LEU A 159 -9.23 27.74 6.49
C LEU A 159 -9.53 29.10 5.88
N TYR A 160 -8.71 30.09 6.22
CA TYR A 160 -8.79 31.43 5.66
C TYR A 160 -7.65 31.63 4.65
N ILE A 161 -8.01 31.90 3.40
CA ILE A 161 -7.06 32.22 2.33
C ILE A 161 -7.24 33.70 1.99
N ASP A 162 -6.20 34.49 2.28
CA ASP A 162 -6.18 35.93 2.07
C ASP A 162 -6.15 36.24 0.57
N ALA A 163 -6.95 37.23 0.16
CA ALA A 163 -7.01 37.78 -1.20
C ALA A 163 -5.64 38.12 -1.80
N LYS A 164 -4.66 38.55 -1.00
CA LYS A 164 -3.27 38.83 -1.43
C LYS A 164 -2.50 37.57 -1.83
N THR A 165 -2.88 36.43 -1.28
CA THR A 165 -2.40 35.09 -1.69
C THR A 165 -3.07 34.62 -2.99
N ILE A 166 -4.16 35.29 -3.38
CA ILE A 166 -5.05 34.97 -4.50
C ILE A 166 -4.77 35.95 -5.68
N GLY A 167 -3.60 36.59 -5.73
CA GLY A 167 -3.13 37.40 -6.86
C GLY A 167 -2.83 38.87 -6.52
N PRO A 168 -2.12 39.61 -7.41
CA PRO A 168 -1.87 41.03 -7.21
C PRO A 168 -3.18 41.81 -7.18
N CYS A 169 -3.29 42.80 -6.29
CA CYS A 169 -4.52 43.57 -6.04
C CYS A 169 -4.88 44.56 -7.17
N ASP A 170 -4.15 44.51 -8.28
CA ASP A 170 -4.10 45.55 -9.29
C ASP A 170 -5.04 45.23 -10.47
N ASP A 171 -5.52 43.99 -10.56
CA ASP A 171 -6.52 43.49 -11.51
C ASP A 171 -7.53 42.57 -10.81
N LEU A 172 -8.68 43.14 -10.46
CA LEU A 172 -9.80 42.46 -9.79
C LEU A 172 -10.75 41.74 -10.77
N SER A 173 -10.43 41.73 -12.07
CA SER A 173 -11.26 41.06 -13.07
C SER A 173 -10.79 39.61 -13.28
N GLY A 174 -11.71 38.64 -13.13
CA GLY A 174 -11.46 37.23 -13.43
C GLY A 174 -11.25 36.30 -12.24
N LYS A 175 -10.91 35.04 -12.53
CA LYS A 175 -10.64 33.97 -11.56
C LYS A 175 -9.14 33.86 -11.29
N GLU A 176 -8.75 33.48 -10.07
CA GLU A 176 -7.35 33.22 -9.73
C GLU A 176 -6.88 31.84 -10.21
N SER A 177 -5.55 31.66 -10.34
CA SER A 177 -4.94 30.36 -10.67
C SER A 177 -5.35 29.28 -9.67
N GLY A 178 -5.93 28.19 -10.20
CA GLY A 178 -6.29 27.02 -9.42
C GLY A 178 -5.09 26.33 -8.75
N ALA A 179 -3.88 26.43 -9.33
CA ALA A 179 -2.66 25.90 -8.73
C ALA A 179 -2.28 26.62 -7.43
N ARG A 180 -2.38 27.96 -7.43
CA ARG A 180 -2.11 28.78 -6.24
C ARG A 180 -3.14 28.53 -5.15
N LEU A 181 -4.42 28.48 -5.52
CA LEU A 181 -5.50 28.17 -4.59
C LEU A 181 -5.35 26.77 -3.98
N GLN A 182 -5.08 25.76 -4.80
CA GLN A 182 -4.84 24.39 -4.33
C GLN A 182 -3.68 24.34 -3.33
N GLN A 183 -2.56 25.00 -3.63
CA GLN A 183 -1.40 25.05 -2.74
C GLN A 183 -1.70 25.80 -1.44
N ALA A 184 -2.36 26.97 -1.52
CA ALA A 184 -2.69 27.77 -0.36
C ALA A 184 -3.64 27.04 0.60
N ILE A 185 -4.67 26.37 0.08
CA ILE A 185 -5.60 25.56 0.89
C ILE A 185 -4.87 24.36 1.50
N TYR A 186 -4.01 23.67 0.72
CA TYR A 186 -3.23 22.54 1.21
C TYR A 186 -2.31 22.94 2.38
N ASP A 187 -1.61 24.06 2.27
CA ASP A 187 -0.70 24.55 3.31
C ASP A 187 -1.46 25.06 4.53
N ALA A 188 -2.59 25.76 4.34
CA ALA A 188 -3.45 26.18 5.43
C ALA A 188 -3.98 24.98 6.23
N TYR A 189 -4.38 23.91 5.54
CA TYR A 189 -4.83 22.67 6.16
C TYR A 189 -3.73 22.00 7.00
N HIS A 190 -2.51 21.91 6.48
CA HIS A 190 -1.40 21.27 7.20
C HIS A 190 -0.89 22.09 8.40
N ARG A 191 -1.15 23.40 8.43
CA ARG A 191 -0.92 24.26 9.60
C ARG A 191 -2.04 24.19 10.63
N ALA A 192 -3.23 23.71 10.25
CA ALA A 192 -4.38 23.67 11.16
C ALA A 192 -4.16 22.66 12.29
N THR A 193 -4.48 23.08 13.52
CA THR A 193 -4.33 22.28 14.74
C THR A 193 -5.57 22.41 15.62
N PHE A 194 -5.88 21.36 16.36
CA PHE A 194 -6.75 21.41 17.53
C PHE A 194 -5.87 21.38 18.79
N GLY A 195 -5.66 22.54 19.41
CA GLY A 195 -4.67 22.68 20.48
C GLY A 195 -3.26 22.39 19.92
N SER A 196 -2.61 21.33 20.42
CA SER A 196 -1.31 20.87 19.93
C SER A 196 -1.40 19.71 18.92
N VAL A 197 -2.60 19.24 18.59
CA VAL A 197 -2.80 18.09 17.69
C VAL A 197 -3.02 18.58 16.26
N PRO A 198 -2.16 18.22 15.29
CA PRO A 198 -2.38 18.53 13.88
C PRO A 198 -3.66 17.90 13.36
N ILE A 199 -4.47 18.69 12.63
CA ILE A 199 -5.70 18.19 11.98
C ILE A 199 -5.39 17.07 10.98
N SER A 200 -4.20 17.09 10.38
CA SER A 200 -3.70 16.06 9.47
C SER A 200 -3.62 14.65 10.08
N ARG A 201 -3.70 14.52 11.42
CA ARG A 201 -3.83 13.21 12.11
C ARG A 201 -5.26 12.66 12.09
N LEU A 202 -6.27 13.52 12.00
CA LEU A 202 -7.68 13.14 11.99
C LEU A 202 -8.19 12.88 10.58
N ALA A 203 -7.69 13.62 9.60
CA ALA A 203 -7.93 13.39 8.19
C ALA A 203 -6.67 13.74 7.40
N SER A 204 -6.32 12.95 6.39
CA SER A 204 -5.21 13.28 5.50
C SER A 204 -5.72 14.15 4.34
N CYS A 205 -4.85 14.94 3.73
CA CYS A 205 -5.16 15.74 2.56
C CYS A 205 -4.09 15.54 1.48
N LYS A 206 -4.50 15.34 0.22
CA LYS A 206 -3.63 15.15 -0.94
C LYS A 206 -4.10 16.02 -2.10
N LYS A 207 -3.16 16.51 -2.91
CA LYS A 207 -3.46 17.28 -4.13
C LYS A 207 -3.77 16.33 -5.29
N ILE A 208 -4.75 16.68 -6.11
CA ILE A 208 -5.06 16.02 -7.39
C ILE A 208 -5.21 17.08 -8.47
N THR A 209 -4.58 16.85 -9.63
CA THR A 209 -4.57 17.81 -10.74
C THR A 209 -4.67 17.07 -12.07
N LYS A 210 -5.52 17.54 -12.99
CA LYS A 210 -5.64 17.00 -14.35
C LYS A 210 -5.42 18.09 -15.39
N TYR A 211 -4.57 17.82 -16.36
CA TYR A 211 -4.34 18.66 -17.54
C TYR A 211 -5.19 18.13 -18.71
N THR A 212 -5.86 19.02 -19.42
CA THR A 212 -6.79 18.72 -20.54
C THR A 212 -6.26 19.27 -21.87
N THR A 213 -5.32 20.22 -21.84
CA THR A 213 -4.40 20.52 -22.94
C THR A 213 -3.07 19.81 -22.67
N PRO A 214 -2.63 18.89 -23.55
CA PRO A 214 -1.26 18.40 -23.51
C PRO A 214 -0.30 19.59 -23.64
N PRO A 215 0.90 19.56 -23.01
CA PRO A 215 1.93 20.55 -23.30
C PRO A 215 2.11 20.67 -24.81
N SER A 216 2.09 21.91 -25.33
CA SER A 216 2.30 22.20 -26.74
C SER A 216 3.57 21.49 -27.24
N ALA A 217 3.57 21.07 -28.51
CA ALA A 217 4.55 20.18 -29.15
C ALA A 217 6.03 20.66 -29.15
N GLY A 218 6.39 21.68 -28.38
CA GLY A 218 7.77 22.10 -28.08
C GLY A 218 8.39 21.46 -26.82
N ASP A 219 7.60 20.87 -25.92
CA ASP A 219 8.07 20.35 -24.62
C ASP A 219 8.37 18.83 -24.60
N ILE A 220 8.18 18.14 -25.72
CA ILE A 220 8.42 16.70 -25.83
C ILE A 220 9.78 16.47 -26.52
N THR A 221 10.77 16.05 -25.74
CA THR A 221 12.04 15.59 -26.29
C THR A 221 11.92 14.11 -26.66
N THR A 222 11.87 13.82 -27.96
CA THR A 222 11.94 12.44 -28.46
C THR A 222 13.36 11.93 -28.35
N LEU A 223 13.52 10.80 -27.67
CA LEU A 223 14.75 10.04 -27.52
C LEU A 223 14.68 8.80 -28.40
N ASN A 224 15.76 8.54 -29.11
CA ASN A 224 15.94 7.32 -29.88
C ASN A 224 16.56 6.24 -29.00
N VAL A 225 15.96 5.05 -29.03
CA VAL A 225 16.50 3.85 -28.42
C VAL A 225 17.37 3.16 -29.45
N TYR A 226 18.66 3.00 -29.13
CA TYR A 226 19.61 2.27 -29.95
C TYR A 226 20.03 1.00 -29.24
N GLN A 227 20.14 -0.09 -29.99
CA GLN A 227 20.64 -1.37 -29.51
C GLN A 227 21.80 -1.87 -30.37
N VAL A 228 22.79 -2.47 -29.73
CA VAL A 228 23.90 -3.17 -30.37
C VAL A 228 24.00 -4.57 -29.78
N THR A 229 24.14 -5.58 -30.64
CA THR A 229 24.33 -6.96 -30.21
C THR A 229 25.77 -7.35 -30.47
N VAL A 230 26.49 -7.69 -29.41
CA VAL A 230 27.91 -8.05 -29.43
C VAL A 230 28.04 -9.50 -28.98
N VAL A 231 29.00 -10.23 -29.56
CA VAL A 231 29.34 -11.58 -29.09
C VAL A 231 30.35 -11.45 -27.96
N ASP A 232 29.96 -11.77 -26.72
CA ASP A 232 30.81 -11.63 -25.54
C ASP A 232 30.50 -12.66 -24.44
N ASP A 233 31.31 -12.63 -23.38
CA ASP A 233 31.15 -13.47 -22.19
C ASP A 233 30.03 -12.99 -21.25
N GLY A 234 29.41 -11.84 -21.56
CA GLY A 234 28.38 -11.14 -20.78
C GLY A 234 28.73 -10.94 -19.30
N SER A 235 30.00 -10.80 -18.97
CA SER A 235 30.46 -10.39 -17.64
C SER A 235 30.19 -8.91 -17.38
N GLU A 236 30.29 -8.47 -16.13
CA GLU A 236 30.22 -7.03 -15.80
C GLU A 236 31.40 -6.26 -16.40
N ASP A 237 32.54 -6.91 -16.61
CA ASP A 237 33.69 -6.32 -17.33
C ASP A 237 33.38 -6.09 -18.82
N ALA A 238 32.59 -6.96 -19.45
CA ALA A 238 32.13 -6.75 -20.82
C ALA A 238 31.22 -5.53 -20.92
N LEU A 239 30.28 -5.36 -19.97
CA LEU A 239 29.47 -4.15 -19.87
C LEU A 239 30.35 -2.91 -19.63
N GLY A 240 31.32 -2.99 -18.71
CA GLY A 240 32.25 -1.90 -18.42
C GLY A 240 33.12 -1.51 -19.62
N SER A 241 33.52 -2.48 -20.44
CA SER A 241 34.29 -2.24 -21.67
C SER A 241 33.48 -1.48 -22.71
N ILE A 242 32.21 -1.86 -22.91
CA ILE A 242 31.29 -1.14 -23.79
C ILE A 242 31.00 0.26 -23.23
N GLN A 243 30.76 0.41 -21.93
CA GLN A 243 30.56 1.71 -21.29
C GLN A 243 31.79 2.63 -21.44
N GLY A 244 33.00 2.07 -21.35
CA GLY A 244 34.26 2.79 -21.53
C GLY A 244 34.45 3.37 -22.95
N MET A 245 33.84 2.76 -23.97
CA MET A 245 33.86 3.30 -25.33
C MET A 245 32.94 4.53 -25.50
N TYR A 246 31.92 4.67 -24.64
CA TYR A 246 30.94 5.74 -24.72
C TYR A 246 30.75 6.43 -23.35
N PRO A 247 31.77 7.14 -22.84
CA PRO A 247 31.76 7.69 -21.47
C PRO A 247 30.65 8.73 -21.21
N ALA A 248 30.13 9.35 -22.26
CA ALA A 248 29.03 10.31 -22.18
C ALA A 248 27.63 9.67 -22.27
N LEU A 249 27.53 8.35 -22.49
CA LEU A 249 26.25 7.64 -22.67
C LEU A 249 26.03 6.62 -21.57
N VAL A 250 24.79 6.54 -21.09
CA VAL A 250 24.38 5.48 -20.16
C VAL A 250 24.03 4.24 -20.97
N ILE A 251 24.89 3.22 -20.90
CA ILE A 251 24.68 1.93 -21.58
C ILE A 251 24.24 0.88 -20.57
N LYS A 252 23.19 0.13 -20.92
CA LYS A 252 22.66 -0.97 -20.11
C LYS A 252 22.58 -2.26 -20.94
N ARG A 253 22.87 -3.40 -20.33
CA ARG A 253 22.58 -4.72 -20.91
C ARG A 253 21.08 -4.99 -20.81
N VAL A 254 20.45 -5.39 -21.93
CA VAL A 254 18.99 -5.63 -21.99
C VAL A 254 18.60 -7.07 -22.25
N LYS A 255 19.42 -7.82 -23.00
CA LYS A 255 19.16 -9.23 -23.31
C LYS A 255 20.48 -9.97 -23.45
N ARG A 256 20.49 -11.24 -23.07
CA ARG A 256 21.51 -12.20 -23.48
C ARG A 256 20.83 -13.41 -24.12
N ASP A 257 21.34 -13.82 -25.26
CA ASP A 257 20.85 -14.96 -26.03
C ASP A 257 22.04 -15.83 -26.44
N GLY A 258 22.32 -16.84 -25.61
CA GLY A 258 23.56 -17.61 -25.68
C GLY A 258 24.79 -16.72 -25.53
N LEU A 259 25.58 -16.64 -26.61
CA LEU A 259 26.83 -15.88 -26.69
C LEU A 259 26.64 -14.42 -27.14
N ASN A 260 25.42 -14.03 -27.50
CA ASN A 260 25.10 -12.68 -27.92
C ASN A 260 24.54 -11.87 -26.75
N THR A 261 25.17 -10.75 -26.44
CA THR A 261 24.68 -9.79 -25.46
C THR A 261 24.21 -8.52 -26.18
N THR A 262 22.96 -8.14 -25.95
CA THR A 262 22.40 -6.90 -26.48
C THR A 262 22.51 -5.79 -25.45
N TYR A 263 23.19 -4.71 -25.83
CA TYR A 263 23.32 -3.47 -25.07
C TYR A 263 22.40 -2.40 -25.64
N GLN A 264 21.89 -1.53 -24.77
CA GLN A 264 20.97 -0.46 -25.13
C GLN A 264 21.47 0.88 -24.59
N THR A 265 21.31 1.91 -25.41
CA THR A 265 21.45 3.31 -25.01
C THR A 265 20.24 4.11 -25.49
N ILE A 266 20.02 5.26 -24.85
CA ILE A 266 18.92 6.17 -25.16
C ILE A 266 19.53 7.56 -25.31
N LYS A 267 19.41 8.17 -26.50
CA LYS A 267 19.93 9.52 -26.78
C LYS A 267 19.07 10.27 -27.78
N THR A 268 19.22 11.59 -27.85
CA THR A 268 18.69 12.40 -28.95
C THR A 268 19.59 12.30 -30.18
N GLY A 269 19.02 12.52 -31.38
CA GLY A 269 19.78 12.57 -32.63
C GLY A 269 20.21 11.20 -33.14
N ALA A 270 21.32 11.15 -33.89
CA ALA A 270 21.78 9.96 -34.61
C ALA A 270 22.37 8.85 -33.71
N ALA A 271 22.45 7.64 -34.27
CA ALA A 271 23.04 6.46 -33.62
C ALA A 271 24.47 6.75 -33.11
N PRO A 272 24.91 6.11 -32.01
CA PRO A 272 26.31 6.14 -31.61
C PRO A 272 27.21 5.58 -32.72
N ALA A 273 28.51 5.91 -32.66
CA ALA A 273 29.51 5.28 -33.52
C ALA A 273 29.53 3.76 -33.29
N ASP A 274 30.00 2.99 -34.27
CA ASP A 274 30.03 1.54 -34.17
C ASP A 274 31.01 1.06 -33.09
N THR A 275 30.64 -0.02 -32.42
CA THR A 275 31.49 -0.66 -31.41
C THR A 275 32.54 -1.50 -32.13
N THR A 276 33.82 -1.24 -31.90
CA THR A 276 34.92 -2.02 -32.48
C THR A 276 35.67 -2.79 -31.40
N ALA A 277 35.74 -4.11 -31.56
CA ALA A 277 36.55 -4.94 -30.68
C ALA A 277 38.04 -4.77 -31.03
N SER A 278 38.77 -4.01 -30.20
CA SER A 278 40.19 -3.70 -30.39
C SER A 278 41.13 -4.90 -30.26
N SER A 279 40.64 -6.02 -29.71
CA SER A 279 41.37 -7.29 -29.60
C SER A 279 40.46 -8.49 -29.89
N PRO A 280 41.03 -9.61 -30.39
CA PRO A 280 40.25 -10.83 -30.59
C PRO A 280 39.65 -11.29 -29.26
N GLN A 281 38.32 -11.39 -29.24
CA GLN A 281 37.58 -11.87 -28.08
C GLN A 281 37.81 -13.39 -27.91
N ILE A 282 37.91 -13.84 -26.66
CA ILE A 282 38.05 -15.25 -26.31
C ILE A 282 36.81 -15.64 -25.52
N LEU A 283 36.17 -16.73 -25.95
CA LEU A 283 35.12 -17.38 -25.19
C LEU A 283 35.69 -18.66 -24.56
N ASP A 284 35.65 -18.73 -23.24
CA ASP A 284 35.95 -19.93 -22.47
C ASP A 284 34.71 -20.83 -22.37
N GLN A 285 34.91 -22.15 -22.44
CA GLN A 285 33.86 -23.17 -22.31
C GLN A 285 32.80 -23.21 -23.43
N CYS A 286 33.24 -23.28 -24.68
CA CYS A 286 32.35 -23.52 -25.81
C CYS A 286 32.46 -24.98 -26.28
N ALA A 287 31.36 -25.74 -26.27
CA ALA A 287 31.36 -27.11 -26.82
C ALA A 287 31.59 -27.15 -28.34
N SER A 288 31.23 -26.07 -29.05
CA SER A 288 31.56 -25.82 -30.45
C SER A 288 31.66 -24.31 -30.70
N CYS A 289 32.59 -23.90 -31.55
CA CYS A 289 32.76 -22.47 -31.83
C CYS A 289 31.64 -21.91 -32.71
N PRO A 290 31.16 -20.69 -32.42
CA PRO A 290 30.20 -20.00 -33.27
C PRO A 290 30.73 -19.81 -34.70
N ALA A 291 29.81 -19.66 -35.66
CA ALA A 291 30.20 -19.34 -37.03
C ALA A 291 31.08 -18.08 -37.08
N GLY A 292 32.21 -18.17 -37.78
CA GLY A 292 33.21 -17.09 -37.87
C GLY A 292 34.24 -17.06 -36.74
N TRP A 293 34.13 -17.93 -35.74
CA TRP A 293 35.10 -18.09 -34.66
C TRP A 293 35.96 -19.35 -34.91
N THR A 294 37.25 -19.26 -34.58
CA THR A 294 38.19 -20.37 -34.76
C THR A 294 38.40 -21.09 -33.43
N ALA A 295 38.21 -22.41 -33.41
CA ALA A 295 38.58 -23.24 -32.27
C ALA A 295 40.11 -23.25 -32.16
N VAL A 296 40.63 -22.99 -30.96
CA VAL A 296 42.06 -23.05 -30.72
C VAL A 296 42.33 -24.01 -29.56
N ASP A 297 43.00 -25.11 -29.89
CA ASP A 297 43.37 -26.15 -28.93
C ASP A 297 44.71 -25.84 -28.27
N GLY A 298 44.78 -26.01 -26.94
CA GLY A 298 46.05 -26.08 -26.22
C GLY A 298 46.67 -24.76 -25.77
N ILE A 299 45.90 -23.69 -25.60
CA ILE A 299 46.46 -22.38 -25.21
C ILE A 299 46.93 -22.35 -23.75
N LYS A 300 48.07 -21.69 -23.52
CA LYS A 300 48.62 -21.44 -22.18
C LYS A 300 47.98 -20.18 -21.57
N ALA A 301 47.45 -20.31 -20.36
CA ALA A 301 46.88 -19.18 -19.61
C ALA A 301 47.85 -18.69 -18.53
N PHE A 302 48.05 -17.38 -18.46
CA PHE A 302 48.91 -16.70 -17.49
C PHE A 302 48.16 -15.56 -16.82
N GLU A 303 48.39 -15.35 -15.53
CA GLU A 303 47.94 -14.18 -14.79
C GLU A 303 49.15 -13.29 -14.47
N PHE A 304 49.07 -12.00 -14.82
CA PHE A 304 50.12 -11.00 -14.57
C PHE A 304 49.55 -9.88 -13.70
N THR A 305 50.23 -9.54 -12.61
CA THR A 305 49.88 -8.37 -11.77
C THR A 305 50.94 -7.28 -11.92
N VAL A 306 50.55 -6.07 -12.32
CA VAL A 306 51.41 -4.90 -12.54
C VAL A 306 51.12 -3.85 -11.46
N PRO A 307 52.11 -3.21 -10.81
CA PRO A 307 51.87 -2.30 -9.70
C PRO A 307 51.32 -0.95 -10.15
N ALA A 308 50.52 -0.27 -9.31
CA ALA A 308 49.96 1.03 -9.62
C ALA A 308 51.01 2.16 -9.46
N GLY A 309 51.17 3.03 -10.46
CA GLY A 309 51.94 4.28 -10.34
C GLY A 309 53.21 4.45 -11.18
N THR A 310 53.62 3.48 -12.00
CA THR A 310 54.69 3.70 -13.00
C THR A 310 54.14 4.30 -14.29
N ALA A 311 54.88 5.21 -14.93
CA ALA A 311 54.50 5.87 -16.19
C ALA A 311 54.20 4.92 -17.37
N THR A 312 54.52 3.63 -17.20
CA THR A 312 54.19 2.50 -18.09
C THR A 312 53.15 1.55 -17.46
N GLY A 313 52.13 2.05 -16.75
CA GLY A 313 51.14 1.28 -15.98
C GLY A 313 50.24 0.30 -16.77
N SER A 314 50.74 -0.31 -17.84
CA SER A 314 50.12 -1.39 -18.59
C SER A 314 51.13 -2.51 -18.84
N LEU A 315 50.66 -3.75 -18.83
CA LEU A 315 51.47 -4.91 -19.21
C LEU A 315 51.93 -4.76 -20.68
N PRO A 316 53.23 -4.90 -21.01
CA PRO A 316 53.71 -4.85 -22.39
C PRO A 316 53.09 -5.97 -23.24
N ALA A 317 53.18 -5.84 -24.55
CA ALA A 317 52.75 -6.90 -25.46
C ALA A 317 53.65 -8.14 -25.25
N LEU A 318 53.04 -9.27 -24.91
CA LEU A 318 53.79 -10.49 -24.62
C LEU A 318 54.08 -11.27 -25.91
N THR A 319 55.21 -11.97 -25.93
CA THR A 319 55.55 -12.84 -27.07
C THR A 319 54.54 -13.98 -27.17
N GLY A 320 54.00 -14.22 -28.37
CA GLY A 320 52.98 -15.26 -28.59
C GLY A 320 51.59 -14.94 -28.02
N GLN A 321 51.36 -13.70 -27.57
CA GLN A 321 50.07 -13.27 -27.02
C GLN A 321 48.95 -13.41 -28.05
N ILE A 322 47.94 -14.19 -27.71
CA ILE A 322 46.71 -14.37 -28.50
C ILE A 322 45.65 -13.38 -28.03
N SER A 323 45.50 -13.24 -26.71
CA SER A 323 44.56 -12.30 -26.10
C SER A 323 45.05 -11.87 -24.72
N ARG A 324 44.56 -10.71 -24.29
CA ARG A 324 44.86 -10.11 -22.98
C ARG A 324 43.59 -9.47 -22.47
N LYS A 325 43.12 -9.95 -21.32
CA LYS A 325 41.97 -9.41 -20.58
C LYS A 325 42.47 -8.84 -19.26
N LYS A 326 42.13 -7.60 -18.94
CA LYS A 326 42.34 -7.08 -17.58
C LYS A 326 41.22 -7.63 -16.70
N VAL A 327 41.56 -8.39 -15.66
CA VAL A 327 40.59 -9.12 -14.81
C VAL A 327 40.40 -8.48 -13.43
N ARG A 328 41.32 -7.61 -13.00
CA ARG A 328 41.19 -6.91 -11.72
C ARG A 328 41.91 -5.56 -11.76
N THR A 329 41.28 -4.53 -11.20
CA THR A 329 41.91 -3.26 -10.87
C THR A 329 41.92 -3.14 -9.35
N SER A 330 43.06 -2.84 -8.75
CA SER A 330 43.18 -2.66 -7.30
C SER A 330 44.14 -1.52 -6.96
N THR A 331 44.04 -0.99 -5.74
CA THR A 331 45.00 -0.01 -5.19
C THR A 331 46.43 -0.54 -5.16
N SER A 332 46.62 -1.86 -5.17
CA SER A 332 47.92 -2.53 -5.25
C SER A 332 48.44 -2.77 -6.67
N GLY A 333 47.62 -2.56 -7.71
CA GLY A 333 47.99 -2.86 -9.10
C GLY A 333 46.89 -3.48 -9.94
N ASP A 334 47.16 -3.59 -11.23
CA ASP A 334 46.29 -4.14 -12.28
C ASP A 334 46.64 -5.61 -12.56
N THR A 335 45.65 -6.49 -12.58
CA THR A 335 45.83 -7.91 -12.92
C THR A 335 45.27 -8.22 -14.31
N TYR A 336 46.05 -8.94 -15.12
CA TYR A 336 45.75 -9.32 -16.48
C TYR A 336 45.77 -10.84 -16.64
N LEU A 337 44.71 -11.40 -17.23
CA LEU A 337 44.69 -12.76 -17.75
C LEU A 337 45.12 -12.73 -19.22
N VAL A 338 46.14 -13.49 -19.55
CA VAL A 338 46.76 -13.54 -20.87
C VAL A 338 46.74 -14.96 -21.39
N TYR A 339 46.25 -15.10 -22.61
CA TYR A 339 46.26 -16.32 -23.38
C TYR A 339 47.39 -16.27 -24.39
N VAL A 340 48.25 -17.29 -24.40
CA VAL A 340 49.44 -17.40 -25.26
C VAL A 340 49.40 -18.70 -26.04
N ASP A 341 49.89 -18.66 -27.27
CA ASP A 341 50.05 -19.84 -28.12
C ASP A 341 50.83 -20.96 -27.42
N ASN A 342 50.36 -22.20 -27.57
CA ASN A 342 50.97 -23.38 -26.95
C ASN A 342 52.44 -23.55 -27.34
N ASP A 343 52.74 -23.23 -28.61
CA ASP A 343 54.07 -23.39 -29.20
C ASP A 343 55.06 -22.34 -28.67
N THR A 344 54.57 -21.31 -27.97
CA THR A 344 55.43 -20.31 -27.35
C THR A 344 56.05 -20.87 -26.07
N ASN A 345 57.38 -20.77 -25.96
CA ASN A 345 58.11 -21.18 -24.77
C ASN A 345 57.68 -20.33 -23.55
N THR A 346 57.39 -20.98 -22.42
CA THR A 346 56.98 -20.30 -21.19
C THR A 346 58.03 -19.28 -20.72
N ASP A 347 59.32 -19.59 -20.84
CA ASP A 347 60.39 -18.69 -20.40
C ASP A 347 60.46 -17.39 -21.21
N THR A 348 60.12 -17.45 -22.52
CA THR A 348 60.07 -16.25 -23.36
C THR A 348 58.88 -15.36 -23.01
N VAL A 349 57.74 -15.96 -22.63
CA VAL A 349 56.56 -15.24 -22.13
C VAL A 349 56.89 -14.51 -20.82
N LEU A 350 57.49 -15.22 -19.86
CA LEU A 350 57.89 -14.67 -18.56
C LEU A 350 58.89 -13.51 -18.73
N THR A 351 59.85 -13.66 -19.66
CA THR A 351 60.83 -12.60 -19.98
C THR A 351 60.15 -11.37 -20.59
N SER A 352 59.21 -11.56 -21.52
CA SER A 352 58.47 -10.44 -22.14
C SER A 352 57.53 -9.71 -21.16
N GLY A 353 57.10 -10.38 -20.09
CA GLY A 353 56.21 -9.83 -19.06
C GLY A 353 56.91 -9.39 -17.78
N ALA A 354 58.24 -9.25 -17.80
CA ALA A 354 59.07 -8.96 -16.63
C ALA A 354 58.72 -7.65 -15.88
N SER A 355 57.90 -6.78 -16.47
CA SER A 355 57.36 -5.58 -15.81
C SER A 355 56.23 -5.87 -14.81
N ALA A 356 55.71 -7.11 -14.75
CA ALA A 356 54.72 -7.52 -13.77
C ALA A 356 55.39 -7.88 -12.42
N THR A 357 54.79 -7.47 -11.31
CA THR A 357 55.20 -7.81 -9.94
C THR A 357 54.98 -9.28 -9.62
N THR A 358 53.93 -9.87 -10.18
CA THR A 358 53.56 -11.28 -9.98
C THR A 358 53.17 -11.89 -11.31
N ILE A 359 53.68 -13.08 -11.60
CA ILE A 359 53.29 -13.86 -12.78
C ILE A 359 52.92 -15.27 -12.32
N ALA A 360 51.69 -15.71 -12.61
CA ALA A 360 51.21 -17.05 -12.29
C ALA A 360 50.82 -17.78 -13.59
N TYR A 361 51.35 -18.98 -13.78
CA TYR A 361 50.93 -19.87 -14.87
C TYR A 361 49.70 -20.66 -14.42
N LEU A 362 48.57 -20.49 -15.11
CA LEU A 362 47.29 -21.10 -14.76
C LEU A 362 47.06 -22.46 -15.42
N GLY A 363 47.95 -22.88 -16.34
CA GLY A 363 47.89 -24.16 -17.04
C GLY A 363 47.52 -24.05 -18.52
N ILE A 364 47.17 -25.19 -19.11
CA ILE A 364 46.71 -25.30 -20.51
C ILE A 364 45.18 -25.39 -20.50
N SER A 365 44.51 -24.45 -21.15
CA SER A 365 43.05 -24.53 -21.38
C SER A 365 42.78 -25.32 -22.65
N ARG A 366 41.88 -26.31 -22.58
CA ARG A 366 41.31 -26.98 -23.76
C ARG A 366 39.96 -26.33 -24.07
N ASP A 367 39.65 -26.22 -25.36
CA ASP A 367 38.36 -25.76 -25.90
C ASP A 367 38.05 -24.26 -25.70
N ILE A 368 38.87 -23.38 -26.30
CA ILE A 368 38.54 -21.95 -26.39
C ILE A 368 38.24 -21.52 -27.83
N CYS A 369 37.31 -20.59 -27.99
CA CYS A 369 36.98 -20.02 -29.29
C CYS A 369 37.55 -18.62 -29.42
N ARG A 370 38.27 -18.39 -30.51
CA ARG A 370 38.85 -17.10 -30.87
C ARG A 370 38.00 -16.38 -31.91
N GLY A 371 37.54 -15.18 -31.57
CA GLY A 371 36.81 -14.32 -32.49
C GLY A 371 37.74 -13.59 -33.47
N PRO A 372 37.20 -13.12 -34.61
CA PRO A 372 37.96 -12.27 -35.54
C PRO A 372 38.35 -10.94 -34.87
N ALA A 373 39.60 -10.52 -35.06
CA ALA A 373 40.07 -9.22 -34.58
C ALA A 373 39.41 -8.10 -35.40
N GLY A 374 39.02 -7.00 -34.74
CA GLY A 374 38.40 -5.85 -35.42
C GLY A 374 36.94 -6.06 -35.82
N ALA A 375 36.21 -6.96 -35.15
CA ALA A 375 34.77 -7.08 -35.33
C ALA A 375 34.08 -5.75 -35.00
N THR A 376 33.26 -5.27 -35.95
CA THR A 376 32.49 -4.02 -35.82
C THR A 376 31.02 -4.37 -35.61
N TYR A 377 30.41 -3.77 -34.60
CA TYR A 377 29.00 -3.95 -34.27
C TYR A 377 28.29 -2.60 -34.31
N SER A 378 27.36 -2.47 -35.26
CA SER A 378 26.64 -1.21 -35.47
C SER A 378 25.41 -1.11 -34.57
N TRP A 379 25.12 0.11 -34.12
CA TRP A 379 23.92 0.40 -33.35
C TRP A 379 22.70 0.50 -34.27
N ALA A 380 21.69 -0.32 -34.02
CA ALA A 380 20.42 -0.28 -34.73
C ALA A 380 19.35 0.48 -33.92
N ALA A 381 18.47 1.21 -34.61
CA ALA A 381 17.30 1.81 -33.98
C ALA A 381 16.32 0.72 -33.52
N ALA A 382 15.95 0.74 -32.24
CA ALA A 382 15.09 -0.27 -31.61
C ALA A 382 13.76 0.32 -31.10
N GLY A 383 13.58 1.63 -31.18
CA GLY A 383 12.33 2.31 -30.81
C GLY A 383 12.55 3.78 -30.42
N THR A 384 11.47 4.42 -29.99
CA THR A 384 11.50 5.80 -29.48
C THR A 384 10.92 5.86 -28.07
N ARG A 385 11.41 6.83 -27.29
CA ARG A 385 10.88 7.21 -25.99
C ARG A 385 10.71 8.72 -25.93
N LYS A 386 9.86 9.21 -25.05
CA LYS A 386 9.61 10.63 -24.83
C LYS A 386 10.05 11.01 -23.43
N LYS A 387 10.59 12.23 -23.31
CA LYS A 387 10.73 12.97 -22.05
C LYS A 387 10.00 14.29 -22.20
N ILE A 388 9.51 14.82 -21.09
CA ILE A 388 8.88 16.13 -21.06
C ILE A 388 9.70 17.11 -20.23
N SER A 389 9.68 18.39 -20.59
CA SER A 389 10.30 19.49 -19.84
C SER A 389 9.38 20.04 -18.75
N ARG A 390 10.00 20.52 -17.66
CA ARG A 390 9.35 21.33 -16.63
C ARG A 390 10.28 22.47 -16.22
N ALA A 391 9.75 23.69 -16.15
CA ALA A 391 10.49 24.85 -15.70
C ALA A 391 10.54 24.93 -14.16
N TYR A 392 11.66 25.40 -13.64
CA TYR A 392 11.92 25.66 -12.23
C TYR A 392 12.52 27.05 -12.07
N ARG A 393 12.18 27.74 -10.98
CA ARG A 393 12.70 29.05 -10.60
C ARG A 393 13.41 29.00 -9.25
N ILE A 394 14.38 29.87 -9.04
CA ILE A 394 15.00 30.12 -7.74
C ILE A 394 15.15 31.62 -7.55
N THR A 395 14.86 32.11 -6.35
CA THR A 395 15.02 33.52 -5.98
C THR A 395 16.20 33.65 -5.04
N LEU A 396 17.18 34.46 -5.41
CA LEU A 396 18.40 34.67 -4.62
C LEU A 396 18.58 36.15 -4.32
N GLN A 397 19.08 36.43 -3.13
CA GLN A 397 19.61 37.74 -2.78
C GLN A 397 20.98 37.93 -3.44
N ASP A 398 21.26 39.15 -3.89
CA ASP A 398 22.54 39.51 -4.48
C ASP A 398 23.66 39.52 -3.43
N THR A 399 24.88 39.18 -3.85
CA THR A 399 26.07 39.31 -2.99
C THR A 399 26.42 40.78 -2.73
N ALA A 400 26.15 41.64 -3.71
CA ALA A 400 26.11 43.10 -3.58
C ALA A 400 24.91 43.61 -4.39
N CYS A 401 24.05 44.44 -3.78
CA CYS A 401 22.83 44.93 -4.42
C CYS A 401 23.07 45.42 -5.86
N GLY A 402 22.37 44.81 -6.83
CA GLY A 402 22.50 45.13 -8.25
C GLY A 402 23.51 44.28 -9.01
N THR A 403 24.19 43.33 -8.36
CA THR A 403 25.07 42.35 -8.99
C THR A 403 24.40 40.97 -8.97
N ASP A 404 23.96 40.50 -10.13
CA ASP A 404 23.33 39.19 -10.26
C ASP A 404 24.33 38.04 -10.02
N ARG A 405 23.80 36.87 -9.64
CA ARG A 405 24.53 35.63 -9.36
C ARG A 405 24.38 34.57 -10.47
N LEU A 406 24.09 34.96 -11.72
CA LEU A 406 23.83 34.03 -12.82
C LEU A 406 25.05 33.13 -13.11
N LEU A 407 26.26 33.71 -13.12
CA LEU A 407 27.49 32.97 -13.39
C LEU A 407 27.78 31.91 -12.33
N GLU A 408 27.45 32.19 -11.07
CA GLU A 408 27.61 31.22 -9.98
C GLU A 408 26.66 30.03 -10.17
N LEU A 409 25.40 30.30 -10.55
CA LEU A 409 24.42 29.26 -10.85
C LEU A 409 24.83 28.43 -12.07
N GLN A 410 25.30 29.06 -13.14
CA GLN A 410 25.77 28.34 -14.33
C GLN A 410 26.99 27.47 -14.04
N ALA A 411 27.90 27.91 -13.17
CA ALA A 411 29.03 27.11 -12.71
C ALA A 411 28.59 25.93 -11.82
N ARG A 412 27.57 26.13 -10.96
CA ARG A 412 27.06 25.09 -10.06
C ARG A 412 26.25 24.02 -10.79
N TYR A 413 25.50 24.40 -11.82
CA TYR A 413 24.60 23.54 -12.59
C TYR A 413 25.03 23.46 -14.06
N PRO A 414 26.22 22.91 -14.38
CA PRO A 414 26.78 22.95 -15.74
C PRO A 414 25.96 22.16 -16.77
N THR A 415 25.08 21.27 -16.32
CA THR A 415 24.18 20.47 -17.18
C THR A 415 22.83 21.13 -17.41
N LEU A 416 22.55 22.28 -16.77
CA LEU A 416 21.28 22.99 -16.88
C LEU A 416 21.49 24.34 -17.57
N THR A 417 20.55 24.71 -18.43
CA THR A 417 20.51 26.07 -18.98
C THR A 417 19.81 26.97 -17.97
N VAL A 418 20.57 27.79 -17.26
CA VAL A 418 20.04 28.76 -16.29
C VAL A 418 20.03 30.15 -16.91
N SER A 419 18.92 30.86 -16.78
CA SER A 419 18.73 32.24 -17.25
C SER A 419 18.13 33.13 -16.16
N SER A 420 18.42 34.42 -16.19
CA SER A 420 17.77 35.41 -15.33
C SER A 420 16.42 35.85 -15.91
N VAL A 421 15.40 35.99 -15.07
CA VAL A 421 14.00 36.28 -15.48
C VAL A 421 13.50 37.61 -14.95
N THR A 422 13.87 38.00 -13.73
CA THR A 422 13.46 39.29 -13.17
C THR A 422 14.59 39.90 -12.34
N THR A 423 14.80 41.20 -12.57
CA THR A 423 15.80 42.07 -11.95
C THR A 423 15.14 42.93 -10.87
N GLY A 424 15.41 42.63 -9.59
CA GLY A 424 15.10 43.52 -8.46
C GLY A 424 16.33 44.35 -8.06
N GLN A 425 16.17 45.34 -7.17
CA GLN A 425 17.29 46.19 -6.72
C GLN A 425 18.37 45.44 -5.90
N CYS A 426 18.02 44.33 -5.24
CA CYS A 426 18.95 43.52 -4.42
C CYS A 426 18.62 42.01 -4.46
N VAL A 427 17.71 41.58 -5.33
CA VAL A 427 17.20 40.19 -5.42
C VAL A 427 16.91 39.90 -6.88
N HIS A 428 17.31 38.71 -7.34
CA HIS A 428 17.07 38.25 -8.70
C HIS A 428 16.36 36.90 -8.71
N VAL A 429 15.53 36.70 -9.74
CA VAL A 429 14.88 35.42 -10.02
C VAL A 429 15.52 34.78 -11.24
N TYR A 430 15.92 33.53 -11.09
CA TYR A 430 16.52 32.71 -12.15
C TYR A 430 15.59 31.56 -12.48
N GLU A 431 15.59 31.13 -13.74
CA GLU A 431 14.84 29.98 -14.21
C GLU A 431 15.73 28.98 -14.94
N THR A 432 15.30 27.72 -14.93
CA THR A 432 15.90 26.63 -15.68
C THR A 432 14.84 25.61 -16.08
N THR A 433 15.15 24.79 -17.08
CA THR A 433 14.26 23.72 -17.55
C THR A 433 14.90 22.36 -17.27
N VAL A 434 14.13 21.47 -16.64
CA VAL A 434 14.53 20.11 -16.31
C VAL A 434 13.67 19.12 -17.07
N LEU A 435 14.29 18.12 -17.69
CA LEU A 435 13.58 17.00 -18.32
C LEU A 435 13.17 15.96 -17.26
N SER A 436 12.07 15.24 -17.50
CA SER A 436 11.64 14.14 -16.65
C SER A 436 12.75 13.12 -16.38
N ASP A 437 12.80 12.56 -15.18
CA ASP A 437 13.82 11.58 -14.78
C ASP A 437 13.68 10.31 -15.62
N ASN A 438 12.43 9.84 -15.74
CA ASN A 438 12.07 8.69 -16.56
C ASN A 438 11.78 9.09 -18.02
N SER A 439 11.90 8.11 -18.91
CA SER A 439 11.58 8.22 -20.33
C SER A 439 10.58 7.13 -20.71
N ILE A 440 9.47 7.52 -21.36
CA ILE A 440 8.29 6.68 -21.52
C ILE A 440 8.02 6.41 -23.00
N VAL A 441 7.36 5.29 -23.33
CA VAL A 441 6.95 4.97 -24.72
C VAL A 441 5.67 5.72 -25.11
N ASP A 442 5.41 5.82 -26.41
CA ASP A 442 4.25 6.54 -26.92
C ASP A 442 2.92 5.88 -26.49
N GLY A 443 1.96 6.68 -26.04
CA GLY A 443 0.66 6.21 -25.53
C GLY A 443 0.49 6.13 -24.00
N CYS A 444 1.50 6.52 -23.21
CA CYS A 444 1.39 6.60 -21.74
C CYS A 444 0.87 7.97 -21.25
N ALA A 445 0.30 7.99 -20.05
CA ALA A 445 -0.32 9.19 -19.49
C ALA A 445 0.74 10.19 -18.98
N LEU A 446 0.44 11.49 -19.02
CA LEU A 446 1.38 12.54 -18.58
C LEU A 446 1.72 12.46 -17.08
N GLU A 447 0.87 11.82 -16.29
CA GLU A 447 1.09 11.55 -14.86
C GLU A 447 2.20 10.51 -14.60
N ASP A 448 2.58 9.74 -15.61
CA ASP A 448 3.64 8.74 -15.49
C ASP A 448 5.04 9.38 -15.47
N TYR A 449 5.19 10.65 -15.84
CA TYR A 449 6.49 11.34 -15.86
C TYR A 449 6.88 11.87 -14.47
N THR A 450 8.03 11.42 -13.99
CA THR A 450 8.59 11.83 -12.70
C THR A 450 9.63 12.94 -12.89
N PHE A 451 9.69 13.88 -11.95
CA PHE A 451 10.66 14.98 -11.99
C PHE A 451 11.39 15.12 -10.66
N SER A 452 12.72 15.16 -10.72
CA SER A 452 13.56 15.54 -9.61
C SER A 452 13.90 17.02 -9.73
N ARG A 453 13.70 17.75 -8.64
CA ARG A 453 14.09 19.16 -8.52
C ARG A 453 15.62 19.29 -8.55
N PRO A 454 16.19 20.35 -9.16
CA PRO A 454 17.62 20.63 -9.03
C PRO A 454 18.04 20.78 -7.56
N ALA A 455 19.31 20.46 -7.25
CA ALA A 455 19.84 20.64 -5.91
C ALA A 455 19.70 22.10 -5.44
N SER A 456 19.62 22.31 -4.13
CA SER A 456 19.53 23.66 -3.56
C SER A 456 20.84 24.44 -3.76
N PHE A 457 20.71 25.76 -3.83
CA PHE A 457 21.83 26.69 -3.91
C PHE A 457 21.81 27.61 -2.68
N ASP A 458 22.88 27.61 -1.88
CA ASP A 458 22.98 28.39 -0.64
C ASP A 458 21.78 28.21 0.32
N GLY A 459 21.24 27.00 0.39
CA GLY A 459 20.07 26.69 1.24
C GLY A 459 18.72 27.13 0.67
N MET A 460 18.69 27.74 -0.52
CA MET A 460 17.46 28.06 -1.25
C MET A 460 17.13 26.95 -2.25
N ASP A 461 15.89 26.46 -2.19
CA ASP A 461 15.39 25.43 -3.09
C ASP A 461 14.88 26.02 -4.39
N TRP A 462 15.01 25.26 -5.48
CA TRP A 462 14.29 25.55 -6.71
C TRP A 462 12.79 25.26 -6.51
N GLU A 463 11.93 26.05 -7.10
CA GLU A 463 10.48 25.87 -7.09
C GLU A 463 9.99 25.59 -8.52
N PRO A 464 9.07 24.66 -8.75
CA PRO A 464 8.48 24.51 -10.08
C PRO A 464 7.79 25.82 -10.47
N VAL A 465 8.02 26.27 -11.72
CA VAL A 465 7.27 27.40 -12.27
C VAL A 465 5.83 26.93 -12.45
N LEU A 466 4.95 27.47 -11.62
CA LEU A 466 3.52 27.29 -11.78
C LEU A 466 3.05 28.12 -12.99
N PRO A 467 2.07 27.63 -13.77
CA PRO A 467 1.50 28.42 -14.86
C PRO A 467 1.08 29.82 -14.40
N VAL A 468 1.29 30.81 -15.25
CA VAL A 468 0.93 32.21 -14.96
C VAL A 468 -0.60 32.34 -14.88
N PRO A 469 -1.17 33.12 -13.93
CA PRO A 469 -2.61 33.28 -13.80
C PRO A 469 -3.22 33.97 -15.03
N GLY A 470 -4.19 33.33 -15.69
CA GLY A 470 -5.03 33.98 -16.71
C GLY A 470 -5.40 33.12 -17.92
N ASP A 471 -4.58 32.13 -18.29
CA ASP A 471 -4.77 31.35 -19.53
C ASP A 471 -4.69 29.83 -19.32
N GLU A 472 -5.04 29.33 -18.13
CA GLU A 472 -5.16 27.89 -17.90
C GLU A 472 -6.46 27.36 -18.52
N THR A 473 -6.58 27.43 -19.85
CA THR A 473 -7.59 26.65 -20.56
C THR A 473 -7.20 25.19 -20.42
N GLY A 474 -7.88 24.53 -19.50
CA GLY A 474 -7.87 23.10 -19.42
C GLY A 474 -7.00 22.49 -18.32
N VAL A 475 -6.90 23.07 -17.13
CA VAL A 475 -6.35 22.37 -15.96
C VAL A 475 -7.37 22.36 -14.83
N ASN A 476 -7.59 21.19 -14.23
CA ASN A 476 -8.53 20.95 -13.14
C ASN A 476 -7.75 20.66 -11.86
N TYR A 477 -8.01 21.43 -10.80
CA TYR A 477 -7.34 21.29 -9.51
C TYR A 477 -8.29 20.83 -8.43
N GLY A 478 -7.82 19.97 -7.54
CA GLY A 478 -8.59 19.48 -6.41
C GLY A 478 -7.76 19.04 -5.23
N LEU A 479 -8.45 18.81 -4.11
CA LEU A 479 -7.89 18.29 -2.87
C LEU A 479 -8.74 17.10 -2.43
N ILE A 480 -8.09 15.97 -2.16
CA ILE A 480 -8.71 14.76 -1.65
C ILE A 480 -8.43 14.65 -0.16
N PHE A 481 -9.50 14.54 0.63
CA PHE A 481 -9.45 14.34 2.07
C PHE A 481 -9.89 12.93 2.42
N GLU A 482 -9.13 12.26 3.29
CA GLU A 482 -9.42 10.89 3.73
C GLU A 482 -9.45 10.84 5.26
N GLY A 483 -10.56 10.38 5.82
CA GLY A 483 -10.78 10.34 7.27
C GLY A 483 -10.02 9.20 7.95
N ALA A 484 -9.34 9.50 9.05
CA ALA A 484 -8.58 8.50 9.79
C ALA A 484 -9.49 7.62 10.65
N ARG A 485 -9.13 6.34 10.77
CA ARG A 485 -9.74 5.41 11.73
C ARG A 485 -8.76 5.12 12.86
N PHE A 486 -9.24 5.27 14.08
CA PHE A 486 -8.48 4.97 15.28
C PHE A 486 -8.89 3.61 15.82
N LYS A 487 -8.01 2.63 15.71
CA LYS A 487 -8.26 1.28 16.26
C LYS A 487 -7.71 1.22 17.66
N GLN A 488 -8.59 1.02 18.64
CA GLN A 488 -8.18 0.69 19.99
C GLN A 488 -7.94 -0.81 20.10
N THR A 489 -6.76 -1.19 20.59
CA THR A 489 -6.46 -2.59 20.91
C THR A 489 -7.20 -2.98 22.19
N VAL A 490 -8.15 -3.89 22.05
CA VAL A 490 -8.89 -4.48 23.17
C VAL A 490 -8.42 -5.90 23.35
N THR A 491 -8.07 -6.24 24.59
CA THR A 491 -7.68 -7.58 25.02
C THR A 491 -8.63 -8.03 26.14
N GLN A 492 -8.53 -9.31 26.50
CA GLN A 492 -9.37 -9.86 27.54
C GLN A 492 -9.11 -9.20 28.91
N GLU A 493 -7.88 -8.73 29.12
CA GLU A 493 -7.39 -8.12 30.35
C GLU A 493 -7.74 -6.64 30.49
N ASN A 494 -8.01 -5.93 29.39
CA ASN A 494 -8.32 -4.49 29.43
C ASN A 494 -9.79 -4.15 29.16
N PHE A 495 -10.57 -5.11 28.67
CA PHE A 495 -12.02 -4.97 28.58
C PHE A 495 -12.67 -5.09 29.97
N PRO A 496 -13.71 -4.33 30.35
CA PRO A 496 -14.27 -3.13 29.74
C PRO A 496 -13.65 -1.83 30.30
N TYR A 497 -12.50 -1.91 31.01
CA TYR A 497 -11.85 -0.79 31.70
C TYR A 497 -11.72 0.46 30.82
N THR A 498 -11.60 0.25 29.52
CA THR A 498 -11.43 1.33 28.54
C THR A 498 -12.71 2.02 28.08
N GLY A 499 -13.89 1.72 28.62
CA GLY A 499 -15.16 2.40 28.27
C GLY A 499 -15.42 2.39 26.77
N ARG A 500 -15.91 1.27 26.25
CA ARG A 500 -16.04 1.04 24.80
C ARG A 500 -17.46 1.28 24.32
N SER A 501 -17.57 1.88 23.15
CA SER A 501 -18.78 1.92 22.32
C SER A 501 -18.47 1.28 20.96
N ILE A 502 -19.45 0.65 20.35
CA ILE A 502 -19.38 0.20 18.95
C ILE A 502 -19.02 1.34 17.99
N ASP A 503 -19.30 2.58 18.37
CA ASP A 503 -18.97 3.76 17.58
C ASP A 503 -17.49 4.17 17.68
N ASP A 504 -16.70 3.63 18.60
CA ASP A 504 -15.27 3.94 18.74
C ASP A 504 -14.44 3.47 17.55
N ASP A 505 -14.90 2.41 16.86
CA ASP A 505 -14.28 1.90 15.65
C ASP A 505 -14.71 2.69 14.39
N SER A 506 -15.53 3.75 14.54
CA SER A 506 -15.93 4.61 13.42
C SER A 506 -14.78 5.54 13.02
N PRO A 507 -14.59 5.79 11.72
CA PRO A 507 -13.60 6.75 11.26
C PRO A 507 -14.07 8.18 11.51
N VAL A 508 -13.16 9.13 11.31
CA VAL A 508 -13.50 10.55 11.21
C VAL A 508 -14.27 10.77 9.92
N TYR A 509 -15.53 11.18 10.01
CA TYR A 509 -16.31 11.60 8.86
C TYR A 509 -15.99 13.04 8.51
N ILE A 510 -15.94 13.35 7.22
CA ILE A 510 -15.56 14.66 6.69
C ILE A 510 -16.73 15.23 5.91
N GLU A 511 -17.04 16.50 6.17
CA GLU A 511 -17.87 17.33 5.29
C GLU A 511 -17.13 18.63 5.00
N ILE A 512 -17.32 19.19 3.81
CA ILE A 512 -16.63 20.40 3.37
C ILE A 512 -17.68 21.40 2.89
N SER A 513 -17.50 22.66 3.27
CA SER A 513 -18.32 23.77 2.81
C SER A 513 -17.43 24.98 2.54
N THR A 514 -17.76 25.78 1.53
CA THR A 514 -17.19 27.13 1.34
C THR A 514 -18.08 28.22 1.93
N HIS A 515 -19.25 27.85 2.47
CA HIS A 515 -20.21 28.78 3.07
C HIS A 515 -20.02 28.89 4.58
N SER A 516 -20.10 30.14 5.05
CA SER A 516 -20.38 30.46 6.44
C SER A 516 -21.71 29.84 6.87
N HIS A 517 -21.82 29.38 8.12
CA HIS A 517 -23.09 28.90 8.73
C HIS A 517 -24.10 30.03 9.02
N ASP A 518 -23.86 31.23 8.52
CA ASP A 518 -24.73 32.38 8.67
C ASP A 518 -25.93 32.26 7.73
N TYR A 519 -27.07 31.81 8.27
CA TYR A 519 -28.34 31.62 7.55
C TYR A 519 -29.01 32.92 7.08
N THR A 520 -28.33 34.07 7.21
CA THR A 520 -28.85 35.39 6.82
C THR A 520 -28.37 35.88 5.46
N SER A 521 -27.42 35.20 4.82
CA SER A 521 -26.96 35.52 3.45
C SER A 521 -27.88 34.93 2.38
N SER A 522 -27.96 35.62 1.24
CA SER A 522 -28.86 35.27 0.12
C SER A 522 -28.59 33.84 -0.39
N PRO A 523 -29.62 32.99 -0.61
CA PRO A 523 -29.48 31.61 -1.09
C PRO A 523 -28.98 31.49 -2.55
N ASP A 524 -28.82 32.62 -3.25
CA ASP A 524 -28.49 32.69 -4.68
C ASP A 524 -27.00 33.01 -4.97
N GLU A 525 -26.12 32.95 -3.96
CA GLU A 525 -24.68 33.10 -4.22
C GLU A 525 -24.15 31.93 -5.08
N PRO A 526 -23.49 32.21 -6.23
CA PRO A 526 -22.93 31.18 -7.08
C PRO A 526 -21.96 30.28 -6.30
N ARG A 527 -22.16 28.97 -6.43
CA ARG A 527 -21.36 27.95 -5.75
C ARG A 527 -19.96 27.91 -6.38
N ASP A 528 -18.99 28.57 -5.76
CA ASP A 528 -17.68 28.80 -6.41
C ASP A 528 -16.72 27.59 -6.42
N ILE A 529 -16.93 26.57 -5.57
CA ILE A 529 -16.08 25.36 -5.55
C ILE A 529 -16.94 24.09 -5.35
N PRO A 530 -16.87 23.11 -6.26
CA PRO A 530 -17.60 21.85 -6.09
C PRO A 530 -16.95 20.98 -5.01
N PHE A 531 -17.76 20.20 -4.30
CA PHE A 531 -17.29 19.12 -3.44
C PHE A 531 -17.93 17.79 -3.87
N THR A 532 -17.27 16.67 -3.62
CA THR A 532 -17.77 15.34 -3.99
C THR A 532 -17.43 14.32 -2.91
N VAL A 533 -18.42 13.55 -2.45
CA VAL A 533 -18.19 12.39 -1.59
C VAL A 533 -17.80 11.21 -2.49
N LEU A 534 -16.52 10.83 -2.45
CA LEU A 534 -15.97 9.76 -3.30
C LEU A 534 -16.18 8.37 -2.69
N GLN A 535 -16.10 8.28 -1.36
CA GLN A 535 -16.26 7.01 -0.66
C GLN A 535 -16.92 7.23 0.70
N THR A 536 -17.89 6.37 1.03
CA THR A 536 -18.44 6.27 2.38
C THR A 536 -17.71 5.18 3.16
N ALA A 537 -17.57 5.40 4.47
CA ALA A 537 -16.94 4.44 5.36
C ALA A 537 -17.80 3.18 5.52
N ASP A 538 -17.15 2.01 5.57
CA ASP A 538 -17.79 0.80 6.06
C ASP A 538 -17.49 0.55 7.54
N ARG A 539 -18.36 -0.23 8.18
CA ARG A 539 -18.22 -0.65 9.57
C ARG A 539 -17.83 -2.12 9.63
N ALA A 540 -17.02 -2.45 10.63
CA ALA A 540 -16.75 -3.82 11.01
C ALA A 540 -18.04 -4.51 11.46
N ILE A 541 -18.22 -5.78 11.07
CA ILE A 541 -19.30 -6.65 11.53
C ILE A 541 -18.65 -7.89 12.15
N GLY A 542 -19.14 -8.29 13.33
CA GLY A 542 -18.68 -9.49 14.03
C GLY A 542 -17.33 -9.32 14.74
N LYS A 543 -16.93 -8.10 15.12
CA LYS A 543 -15.71 -7.89 15.90
C LYS A 543 -15.86 -8.50 17.29
N GLY A 544 -14.87 -9.26 17.75
CA GLY A 544 -14.90 -9.97 19.02
C GLY A 544 -15.20 -9.06 20.21
N SER A 545 -14.66 -7.84 20.22
CA SER A 545 -14.97 -6.88 21.28
C SER A 545 -16.45 -6.48 21.37
N ASP A 546 -17.20 -6.49 20.26
CA ASP A 546 -18.67 -6.28 20.27
C ASP A 546 -19.41 -7.53 20.76
N ILE A 547 -18.83 -8.70 20.51
CA ILE A 547 -19.42 -9.99 20.88
C ILE A 547 -19.23 -10.27 22.37
N VAL A 548 -18.12 -9.80 22.96
CA VAL A 548 -17.94 -9.80 24.42
C VAL A 548 -19.09 -9.04 25.11
N GLU A 549 -19.54 -7.91 24.56
CA GLU A 549 -20.72 -7.19 25.09
C GLU A 549 -22.00 -8.03 24.97
N ALA A 550 -22.17 -8.76 23.86
CA ALA A 550 -23.31 -9.68 23.68
C ALA A 550 -23.24 -10.92 24.60
N GLU A 551 -22.04 -11.41 24.92
CA GLU A 551 -21.80 -12.48 25.87
C GLU A 551 -22.11 -12.01 27.30
N LEU A 552 -21.64 -10.81 27.66
CA LEU A 552 -21.95 -10.12 28.91
C LEU A 552 -23.46 -9.88 29.07
N ASP A 553 -24.14 -9.34 28.06
CA ASP A 553 -25.58 -9.09 28.08
C ASP A 553 -26.37 -10.39 28.29
N SER A 554 -26.00 -11.46 27.57
CA SER A 554 -26.63 -12.78 27.72
C SER A 554 -26.45 -13.38 29.12
N LEU A 555 -25.37 -12.98 29.80
CA LEU A 555 -25.02 -13.47 31.12
C LEU A 555 -25.41 -12.50 32.25
N SER A 556 -25.88 -11.30 31.93
CA SER A 556 -26.09 -10.18 32.86
C SER A 556 -27.02 -10.49 34.04
N TYR A 557 -28.02 -11.36 33.84
CA TYR A 557 -28.89 -11.82 34.93
C TYR A 557 -28.16 -12.74 35.93
N PHE A 558 -27.12 -13.44 35.47
CA PHE A 558 -26.35 -14.43 36.23
C PHE A 558 -25.02 -13.89 36.76
N LEU A 559 -24.45 -12.88 36.10
CA LEU A 559 -23.21 -12.24 36.48
C LEU A 559 -23.47 -11.14 37.51
N LYS A 560 -22.82 -11.22 38.66
CA LYS A 560 -22.81 -10.16 39.68
C LYS A 560 -21.87 -9.02 39.26
N GLU A 561 -21.97 -7.86 39.95
CA GLU A 561 -21.18 -6.64 39.71
C GLU A 561 -19.65 -6.83 39.59
N TYR A 562 -19.10 -7.92 40.14
CA TYR A 562 -17.67 -8.22 40.08
C TYR A 562 -17.22 -8.79 38.73
N ALA A 563 -18.14 -9.27 37.88
CA ALA A 563 -17.82 -9.78 36.53
C ALA A 563 -17.46 -8.68 35.53
N PHE A 564 -17.71 -7.41 35.89
CA PHE A 564 -17.37 -6.26 35.05
C PHE A 564 -15.93 -5.79 35.26
N ASP A 565 -15.27 -6.14 36.37
CA ASP A 565 -13.87 -5.76 36.63
C ASP A 565 -12.89 -6.82 36.06
N PRO A 566 -11.97 -6.44 35.14
CA PRO A 566 -11.02 -7.38 34.57
C PRO A 566 -10.05 -7.98 35.58
N ARG A 567 -9.64 -7.24 36.62
CA ARG A 567 -8.68 -7.71 37.64
C ARG A 567 -9.31 -8.79 38.51
N ILE A 568 -10.57 -8.57 38.87
CA ILE A 568 -11.35 -9.57 39.60
C ILE A 568 -11.49 -10.83 38.72
N ARG A 569 -11.90 -10.67 37.46
CA ARG A 569 -12.02 -11.79 36.52
C ARG A 569 -10.75 -12.59 36.36
N GLU A 570 -9.59 -11.92 36.30
CA GLU A 570 -8.28 -12.58 36.27
C GLU A 570 -8.01 -13.38 37.55
N VAL A 571 -8.24 -12.79 38.73
CA VAL A 571 -8.04 -13.45 40.04
C VAL A 571 -8.92 -14.70 40.19
N PHE A 572 -10.14 -14.66 39.67
CA PHE A 572 -11.09 -15.78 39.71
C PHE A 572 -11.01 -16.68 38.46
N GLY A 573 -10.06 -16.47 37.55
CA GLY A 573 -9.96 -17.25 36.31
C GLY A 573 -11.18 -17.16 35.37
N ASN A 574 -12.09 -16.21 35.61
CA ASN A 574 -13.33 -16.05 34.87
C ASN A 574 -13.07 -15.25 33.59
N LYS A 575 -13.01 -15.95 32.46
CA LYS A 575 -12.66 -15.42 31.15
C LYS A 575 -13.84 -15.58 30.19
N PHE A 576 -14.17 -14.53 29.45
CA PHE A 576 -15.09 -14.64 28.32
C PHE A 576 -14.55 -15.63 27.30
N VAL A 577 -15.44 -16.39 26.67
CA VAL A 577 -15.04 -17.30 25.60
C VAL A 577 -14.57 -16.49 24.38
N THR A 578 -15.19 -15.35 24.12
CA THR A 578 -14.83 -14.49 22.99
C THR A 578 -13.41 -13.91 23.11
N ASP A 579 -12.63 -14.01 22.02
CA ASP A 579 -11.39 -13.24 21.84
C ASP A 579 -11.72 -11.87 21.24
N PRO A 580 -11.49 -10.75 21.96
CA PRO A 580 -11.86 -9.42 21.48
C PRO A 580 -11.07 -8.96 20.25
N SER A 581 -9.94 -9.60 19.94
CA SER A 581 -9.08 -9.26 18.80
C SER A 581 -9.51 -9.93 17.48
N GLN A 582 -10.37 -10.94 17.54
CA GLN A 582 -10.79 -11.74 16.38
C GLN A 582 -12.12 -11.27 15.80
N PHE A 583 -12.49 -11.85 14.65
CA PHE A 583 -13.78 -11.67 14.01
C PHE A 583 -14.56 -12.97 14.01
N TYR A 584 -15.87 -12.90 14.17
CA TYR A 584 -16.75 -14.05 14.24
C TYR A 584 -17.96 -13.90 13.31
N ASP A 585 -18.31 -14.99 12.63
CA ASP A 585 -19.60 -15.14 11.96
C ASP A 585 -20.68 -15.41 13.00
N GLU A 586 -21.86 -14.82 12.79
CA GLU A 586 -23.01 -15.01 13.68
C GLU A 586 -24.09 -15.86 13.00
N TYR A 587 -24.58 -16.86 13.72
CA TYR A 587 -25.72 -17.66 13.34
C TYR A 587 -26.84 -17.50 14.36
N GLN A 588 -28.00 -17.02 13.91
CA GLN A 588 -29.16 -16.76 14.76
C GLN A 588 -30.23 -17.83 14.55
N LEU A 589 -30.51 -18.60 15.60
CA LEU A 589 -31.62 -19.56 15.66
C LEU A 589 -32.72 -19.01 16.55
N THR A 590 -33.89 -18.73 15.98
CA THR A 590 -35.05 -18.32 16.74
C THR A 590 -36.00 -19.50 16.92
N LEU A 591 -36.32 -19.79 18.17
CA LEU A 591 -37.24 -20.83 18.57
C LEU A 591 -38.52 -20.23 19.16
N GLN A 592 -39.65 -20.83 18.81
CA GLN A 592 -40.95 -20.56 19.42
C GLN A 592 -41.46 -21.83 20.10
N PRO A 593 -41.08 -22.07 21.36
CA PRO A 593 -41.47 -23.29 22.05
C PRO A 593 -42.97 -23.34 22.29
N SER A 594 -43.53 -24.53 22.15
CA SER A 594 -44.92 -24.81 22.53
C SER A 594 -45.04 -24.90 24.06
N LEU A 595 -45.64 -23.89 24.70
CA LEU A 595 -45.90 -23.94 26.14
C LEU A 595 -46.90 -25.06 26.45
N ALA A 596 -46.50 -25.98 27.33
CA ALA A 596 -47.39 -27.03 27.84
C ALA A 596 -48.36 -26.53 28.93
N THR A 597 -48.23 -25.29 29.42
CA THR A 597 -49.06 -24.75 30.49
C THR A 597 -49.84 -23.52 30.04
N PRO A 598 -51.19 -23.54 30.07
CA PRO A 598 -52.00 -22.35 29.85
C PRO A 598 -51.78 -21.42 31.04
N ASN A 599 -51.01 -20.35 30.84
CA ASN A 599 -50.85 -19.35 31.88
C ASN A 599 -52.14 -18.53 31.97
N ILE A 600 -52.71 -18.43 33.18
CA ILE A 600 -54.00 -17.80 33.48
C ILE A 600 -54.00 -16.28 33.19
N PHE A 601 -52.84 -15.71 32.84
CA PHE A 601 -52.64 -14.28 32.56
C PHE A 601 -52.34 -13.95 31.08
N GLY A 602 -52.65 -14.83 30.12
CA GLY A 602 -52.64 -14.45 28.69
C GLY A 602 -51.26 -14.08 28.14
N GLY A 603 -50.23 -14.88 28.44
CA GLY A 603 -48.92 -14.73 27.80
C GLY A 603 -49.00 -15.10 26.31
N GLY A 604 -48.73 -14.15 25.42
CA GLY A 604 -48.58 -14.42 23.98
C GLY A 604 -47.42 -15.38 23.68
N PRO A 605 -47.28 -15.85 22.43
CA PRO A 605 -46.16 -16.69 22.04
C PRO A 605 -44.84 -15.97 22.36
N PHE A 606 -43.97 -16.61 23.15
CA PHE A 606 -42.64 -16.07 23.45
C PHE A 606 -41.61 -16.72 22.52
N GLN A 607 -40.65 -15.92 22.04
CA GLN A 607 -39.57 -16.40 21.17
C GLN A 607 -38.25 -16.27 21.91
N ILE A 608 -37.37 -17.25 21.75
CA ILE A 608 -35.98 -17.20 22.22
C ILE A 608 -35.07 -17.17 21.01
N MET A 609 -34.15 -16.21 20.96
CA MET A 609 -33.11 -16.12 19.94
C MET A 609 -31.77 -16.57 20.52
N TYR A 610 -31.23 -17.64 19.96
CA TYR A 610 -29.88 -18.12 20.23
C TYR A 610 -28.93 -17.58 19.17
N ARG A 611 -27.84 -16.94 19.62
CA ARG A 611 -26.80 -16.36 18.77
C ARG A 611 -25.55 -17.21 18.94
N PHE A 612 -25.14 -17.91 17.90
CA PHE A 612 -23.93 -18.72 17.87
C PHE A 612 -22.84 -17.99 17.13
N PHE A 613 -21.70 -17.77 17.77
CA PHE A 613 -20.56 -17.08 17.19
C PHE A 613 -19.41 -18.06 16.94
N TYR A 614 -18.96 -18.13 15.68
CA TYR A 614 -17.83 -18.94 15.24
C TYR A 614 -16.73 -18.04 14.70
N PRO A 615 -15.44 -18.36 14.86
CA PRO A 615 -14.37 -17.59 14.25
C PRO A 615 -14.60 -17.51 12.74
N MET A 616 -14.29 -16.35 12.15
CA MET A 616 -14.59 -16.05 10.75
C MET A 616 -14.24 -17.21 9.80
N GLY A 617 -15.24 -17.69 9.06
CA GLY A 617 -15.14 -18.80 8.10
C GLY A 617 -15.13 -20.20 8.70
N LYS A 618 -15.36 -20.37 10.01
CA LYS A 618 -15.27 -21.68 10.70
C LYS A 618 -16.61 -22.29 11.10
N GLY A 619 -17.73 -21.59 10.91
CA GLY A 619 -19.06 -22.07 11.32
C GLY A 619 -19.82 -22.92 10.28
N LEU A 620 -19.22 -23.22 9.12
CA LEU A 620 -19.92 -23.87 8.00
C LEU A 620 -20.53 -25.22 8.39
N ALA A 621 -19.79 -26.09 9.08
CA ALA A 621 -20.29 -27.42 9.47
C ALA A 621 -21.52 -27.35 10.39
N PHE A 622 -21.56 -26.36 11.29
CA PHE A 622 -22.72 -26.11 12.14
C PHE A 622 -23.90 -25.59 11.32
N ALA A 623 -23.64 -24.67 10.40
CA ALA A 623 -24.67 -24.12 9.53
C ALA A 623 -25.31 -25.20 8.64
N GLU A 624 -24.50 -26.06 8.04
CA GLU A 624 -24.94 -27.19 7.23
C GLU A 624 -25.75 -28.21 8.04
N ALA A 625 -25.36 -28.48 9.29
CA ALA A 625 -26.10 -29.36 10.18
C ALA A 625 -27.51 -28.81 10.49
N ILE A 626 -27.62 -27.53 10.84
CA ILE A 626 -28.92 -26.87 11.10
C ILE A 626 -29.74 -26.74 9.81
N ASN A 627 -29.11 -26.41 8.68
CA ASN A 627 -29.78 -26.40 7.38
C ASN A 627 -30.35 -27.78 7.04
N GLY A 628 -29.62 -28.86 7.30
CA GLY A 628 -30.09 -30.23 7.10
C GLY A 628 -31.30 -30.56 7.97
N LEU A 629 -31.30 -30.10 9.23
CA LEU A 629 -32.45 -30.26 10.12
C LEU A 629 -33.67 -29.48 9.59
N ILE A 630 -33.49 -28.22 9.22
CA ILE A 630 -34.56 -27.35 8.69
C ILE A 630 -35.12 -27.94 7.39
N ALA A 631 -34.27 -28.31 6.43
CA ALA A 631 -34.69 -28.91 5.17
C ALA A 631 -35.51 -30.20 5.37
N SER A 632 -35.23 -30.95 6.44
CA SER A 632 -35.97 -32.18 6.79
C SER A 632 -37.30 -31.95 7.53
N ALA A 633 -37.56 -30.76 8.06
CA ALA A 633 -38.72 -30.46 8.90
C ALA A 633 -39.64 -29.36 8.35
N ASN A 634 -39.05 -28.30 7.77
CA ASN A 634 -39.73 -27.13 7.26
C ASN A 634 -38.93 -26.54 6.08
N PRO A 635 -39.17 -27.03 4.85
CA PRO A 635 -38.41 -26.63 3.67
C PRO A 635 -38.69 -25.19 3.22
N GLU A 636 -39.70 -24.52 3.78
CA GLU A 636 -40.06 -23.13 3.45
C GLU A 636 -39.21 -22.09 4.19
N LEU A 637 -38.50 -22.50 5.26
CA LEU A 637 -37.58 -21.61 5.96
C LEU A 637 -36.29 -21.39 5.16
N PRO A 638 -35.78 -20.15 5.09
CA PRO A 638 -34.55 -19.86 4.38
C PRO A 638 -33.36 -20.58 5.02
N LEU A 639 -32.55 -21.22 4.16
CA LEU A 639 -31.30 -21.85 4.54
C LEU A 639 -30.16 -20.82 4.51
N VAL A 640 -29.13 -21.05 5.32
CA VAL A 640 -28.00 -20.14 5.48
C VAL A 640 -26.81 -20.63 4.67
N HIS A 641 -26.30 -19.76 3.79
CA HIS A 641 -25.12 -20.01 2.94
C HIS A 641 -24.18 -18.79 3.05
N ILE A 642 -23.33 -18.74 4.07
CA ILE A 642 -22.45 -17.59 4.35
C ILE A 642 -21.01 -17.86 3.94
#